data_AF-A0A2V9SKQ9-F1
#
_entry.id   AF-A0A2V9SKQ9-F1
#
_cell.length_a   1.000
_cell.length_b   1.000
_cell.length_c   1.000
_cell.angle_alpha   90.00
_cell.angle_beta   90.00
_cell.angle_gamma   90.00
#
_symmetry.space_group_name_H-M   'P 1'
#
loop_
_entity.id
_entity.type
_entity.pdbx_description
1 polymer ?
#
loop_
_entity_poly.entity_id
_entity_poly.type
_entity_poly.pdbx_seq_one_letter_code
_entity_poly.pdbx_strand_id
1 'polypeptide(L)'
;MVDEQLWPKARRSAINGESVPIAWVDTNPLLLQLPTSGSWIMAENARTEAVFSTSINADHARQETWIQMASSGNVDLLVNGHVVTPAIPSSATGKALPHLAAPSALPSQSPEETQPGASATAIGSLAKASPTASPTQNPDETQPTVGSQGSQAPGKRTTPLFEPAILSAYDISYWIKKGPNTIVAAVRTEHVPATFFADGFLVREDGNIARFETSSAWRIGDQSAGNRPAQSQPPIEFGKDGTAPWGYLKQDLARPIDHSDFATLAKSCMVISLTAIATVAVWLLVSAIAAARRREPLARAMARDALFHGPIAAGLVLLMLPNYDLRFPTNWSFQPKFVIGAILALLAVRLLHFWANGRTAFGLKSRMAQLRQTDFRAALPYLLLVAIMLLGLGLRYHGLGYMSFDHDEYGLVNKSNGIFKLGFPYLIFAGEIRWITTYELVPYPQALSGWIFGYSEWSMRLPSCIMGTLCIGVIALMGRRLFNWRVGLFTAFVYACMPLDVRWAQNAFYPSQCQFMSMLTIWLFYEAIRVRPLHRGYLTAASVAFCLTYLSWEGTAFVLPAFVIALLVVRPFEWWWLKEFHLYRCLFFMGAVVVAQYCSRTIAGDPYLMVGSGLSNVAGPSLFFLTPAYTPEFYIDKLWLSENHVFFTIMIFLGLPFCWAKRGFRYVFTILVMLWFCHTNFLAALSPRYCYYYQPLVILAGTAAAVTLYDRLVSLAHRAGNMTVARVAAHATGLAVLTLLFLQSNESVMNDYTLSSRGDQPTLMT
;
A
#
# COMPACT_ATOMS: atom_id res chain seq x y z
N MET A 1 -4.47 -43.35 6.85
CA MET A 1 -3.41 -44.35 6.64
C MET A 1 -3.64 -45.18 5.36
N VAL A 2 -4.09 -44.56 4.27
CA VAL A 2 -4.18 -45.23 2.94
C VAL A 2 -3.21 -44.58 1.94
N ASP A 3 -2.85 -43.32 2.19
CA ASP A 3 -2.14 -42.44 1.27
C ASP A 3 -0.63 -42.73 1.13
N GLU A 4 -0.01 -43.40 2.10
CA GLU A 4 1.44 -43.72 2.06
C GLU A 4 1.80 -44.77 1.01
N GLN A 5 0.86 -45.62 0.58
CA GLN A 5 1.12 -46.65 -0.42
C GLN A 5 1.27 -46.10 -1.86
N LEU A 6 0.87 -44.85 -2.11
CA LEU A 6 0.91 -44.25 -3.45
C LEU A 6 2.29 -43.69 -3.83
N TRP A 7 3.19 -43.42 -2.87
CA TRP A 7 4.43 -42.66 -3.11
C TRP A 7 5.66 -43.22 -2.37
N PRO A 8 6.18 -44.42 -2.71
CA PRO A 8 7.27 -45.08 -1.99
C PRO A 8 8.64 -44.38 -2.05
N LYS A 9 8.74 -43.20 -2.68
CA LYS A 9 9.96 -42.39 -2.81
C LYS A 9 9.83 -40.96 -2.29
N ALA A 10 8.66 -40.55 -1.78
CA ALA A 10 8.47 -39.22 -1.22
C ALA A 10 9.29 -39.08 0.08
N ARG A 11 10.08 -38.01 0.21
CA ARG A 11 10.78 -37.71 1.46
C ARG A 11 9.80 -37.09 2.45
N ARG A 12 9.72 -37.63 3.67
CA ARG A 12 8.98 -36.98 4.77
C ARG A 12 9.63 -35.64 5.11
N SER A 13 8.81 -34.61 5.34
CA SER A 13 9.27 -33.32 5.84
C SER A 13 9.93 -33.49 7.22
N ALA A 14 11.07 -32.83 7.43
CA ALA A 14 11.82 -32.87 8.69
C ALA A 14 11.52 -31.68 9.62
N ILE A 15 10.40 -30.96 9.38
CA ILE A 15 10.00 -29.79 10.17
C ILE A 15 9.21 -30.24 11.41
N ASN A 16 9.92 -30.89 12.33
CA ASN A 16 9.51 -31.03 13.73
C ASN A 16 10.40 -30.11 14.56
N GLY A 17 9.95 -28.87 14.76
CA GLY A 17 10.67 -27.84 15.49
C GLY A 17 9.85 -26.55 15.48
N GLU A 18 9.31 -26.22 16.64
CA GLU A 18 8.29 -25.19 16.88
C GLU A 18 8.53 -23.87 16.13
N SER A 19 7.63 -23.57 15.19
CA SER A 19 7.41 -22.20 14.70
C SER A 19 6.22 -21.62 15.45
N VAL A 20 6.46 -20.89 16.54
CA VAL A 20 5.46 -19.94 17.06
C VAL A 20 5.40 -18.78 16.08
N PRO A 21 4.26 -18.51 15.41
CA PRO A 21 4.15 -17.35 14.55
C PRO A 21 4.15 -16.09 15.43
N ILE A 22 5.21 -15.28 15.32
CA ILE A 22 5.15 -13.90 15.79
C ILE A 22 4.29 -13.13 14.78
N ALA A 23 2.99 -13.15 14.99
CA ALA A 23 2.13 -12.12 14.43
C ALA A 23 2.56 -10.79 15.06
N TRP A 24 2.93 -9.82 14.23
CA TRP A 24 2.97 -8.42 14.66
C TRP A 24 1.52 -8.00 14.90
N VAL A 25 1.08 -8.12 16.15
CA VAL A 25 -0.19 -7.57 16.59
C VAL A 25 0.03 -6.08 16.82
N ASP A 26 -0.86 -5.21 16.31
CA ASP A 26 -0.86 -3.75 16.57
C ASP A 26 -1.18 -3.40 18.05
N THR A 27 -1.01 -4.36 18.96
CA THR A 27 -1.46 -4.35 20.35
C THR A 27 -0.45 -5.18 21.13
N ASN A 28 0.21 -4.58 22.13
CA ASN A 28 1.24 -5.29 22.88
C ASN A 28 0.63 -6.52 23.58
N PRO A 29 1.16 -7.75 23.39
CA PRO A 29 0.59 -8.97 23.97
C PRO A 29 0.53 -8.97 25.50
N LEU A 30 1.33 -8.14 26.18
CA LEU A 30 1.23 -7.92 27.63
C LEU A 30 -0.16 -7.48 28.08
N LEU A 31 -0.93 -6.77 27.23
CA LEU A 31 -2.31 -6.37 27.48
C LEU A 31 -3.28 -7.55 27.64
N LEU A 32 -2.89 -8.76 27.21
CA LEU A 32 -3.68 -9.99 27.33
C LEU A 32 -3.05 -11.01 28.29
N GLN A 33 -1.77 -10.82 28.64
CA GLN A 33 -1.01 -11.72 29.52
C GLN A 33 -0.99 -11.25 30.98
N LEU A 34 -1.01 -9.93 31.21
CA LEU A 34 -1.04 -9.37 32.55
C LEU A 34 -2.47 -9.46 33.12
N PRO A 35 -2.68 -10.04 34.31
CA PRO A 35 -3.99 -10.01 34.96
C PRO A 35 -4.31 -8.58 35.39
N THR A 36 -5.59 -8.19 35.29
CA THR A 36 -6.09 -6.88 35.73
C THR A 36 -5.75 -6.66 37.21
N SER A 37 -5.11 -5.54 37.52
CA SER A 37 -4.74 -5.15 38.88
C SER A 37 -5.11 -3.71 39.18
N GLY A 38 -5.48 -3.46 40.44
CA GLY A 38 -6.03 -2.18 40.91
C GLY A 38 -7.38 -2.31 41.61
N SER A 39 -7.83 -1.19 42.15
CA SER A 39 -9.12 -1.00 42.80
C SER A 39 -9.92 0.08 42.06
N TRP A 40 -11.24 -0.09 41.99
CA TRP A 40 -12.16 0.99 41.65
C TRP A 40 -12.04 2.10 42.69
N ILE A 41 -11.69 3.30 42.26
CA ILE A 41 -11.55 4.48 43.11
C ILE A 41 -12.70 5.47 42.92
N MET A 42 -13.12 6.10 44.02
CA MET A 42 -14.17 7.12 44.02
C MET A 42 -13.84 8.29 44.96
N ALA A 43 -14.51 9.42 44.76
CA ALA A 43 -14.48 10.54 45.70
C ALA A 43 -15.27 10.25 46.98
N GLU A 44 -14.73 10.62 48.14
CA GLU A 44 -15.37 10.49 49.46
C GLU A 44 -16.78 11.11 49.50
N ASN A 45 -16.96 12.24 48.81
CA ASN A 45 -18.24 12.94 48.70
C ASN A 45 -19.22 12.34 47.66
N ALA A 46 -18.90 11.19 47.06
CA ALA A 46 -19.72 10.47 46.07
C ALA A 46 -20.28 11.34 44.91
N ARG A 47 -19.52 12.36 44.48
CA ARG A 47 -19.95 13.33 43.46
C ARG A 47 -20.08 12.69 42.08
N THR A 48 -20.95 13.26 41.24
CA THR A 48 -21.17 12.86 39.83
C THR A 48 -20.06 13.28 38.87
N GLU A 49 -19.14 14.15 39.32
CA GLU A 49 -17.94 14.55 38.59
C GLU A 49 -16.72 14.47 39.54
N ALA A 50 -15.61 13.90 39.06
CA ALA A 50 -14.36 13.81 39.81
C ALA A 50 -13.14 13.83 38.87
N VAL A 51 -12.04 14.42 39.32
CA VAL A 51 -10.75 14.41 38.62
C VAL A 51 -9.75 13.61 39.43
N PHE A 52 -9.33 12.48 38.86
CA PHE A 52 -8.32 11.58 39.40
C PHE A 52 -6.97 11.87 38.74
N SER A 53 -5.89 11.84 39.50
CA SER A 53 -4.54 12.11 38.98
C SER A 53 -3.47 11.21 39.62
N THR A 54 -2.45 10.88 38.84
CA THR A 54 -1.25 10.16 39.30
C THR A 54 -0.01 10.63 38.52
N SER A 55 1.17 10.25 39.00
CA SER A 55 2.45 10.54 38.35
C SER A 55 3.26 9.27 38.15
N ILE A 56 3.70 9.02 36.92
CA ILE A 56 4.63 7.92 36.57
C ILE A 56 5.97 8.50 36.13
N ASN A 57 7.06 7.74 36.24
CA ASN A 57 8.41 8.21 35.89
C ASN A 57 8.98 7.34 34.77
N ALA A 58 9.46 7.96 33.69
CA ALA A 58 9.96 7.29 32.50
C ALA A 58 11.46 7.56 32.27
N ASP A 59 12.19 6.53 31.86
CA ASP A 59 13.64 6.52 31.69
C ASP A 59 14.07 7.29 30.42
N HIS A 60 13.23 7.28 29.38
CA HIS A 60 13.40 8.05 28.14
C HIS A 60 12.06 8.61 27.59
N ALA A 61 12.14 9.48 26.59
CA ALA A 61 10.95 10.01 25.92
C ALA A 61 10.42 9.01 24.89
N ARG A 62 9.08 8.87 24.81
CA ARG A 62 8.37 7.83 24.05
C ARG A 62 8.65 6.39 24.50
N GLN A 63 8.91 6.19 25.79
CA GLN A 63 8.99 4.87 26.38
C GLN A 63 7.64 4.15 26.27
N GLU A 64 7.66 2.88 25.88
CA GLU A 64 6.43 2.11 25.66
C GLU A 64 5.60 2.04 26.93
N THR A 65 4.40 2.62 26.88
CA THR A 65 3.51 2.82 28.02
C THR A 65 2.06 2.69 27.58
N TRP A 66 1.35 1.76 28.21
CA TRP A 66 -0.06 1.49 27.95
C TRP A 66 -0.89 1.73 29.22
N ILE A 67 -2.15 2.13 29.03
CA ILE A 67 -3.14 2.24 30.10
C ILE A 67 -4.48 1.64 29.65
N GLN A 68 -4.98 0.70 30.44
CA GLN A 68 -6.34 0.18 30.38
C GLN A 68 -7.18 0.97 31.38
N MET A 69 -8.38 1.42 30.99
CA MET A 69 -9.25 2.15 31.92
C MET A 69 -10.75 1.89 31.72
N ALA A 70 -11.50 2.00 32.82
CA ALA A 70 -12.96 1.93 32.89
C ALA A 70 -13.49 3.02 33.85
N SER A 71 -14.73 3.47 33.66
CA SER A 71 -15.34 4.47 34.56
C SER A 71 -16.86 4.34 34.62
N SER A 72 -17.53 4.95 35.61
CA SER A 72 -18.99 5.00 35.72
C SER A 72 -19.69 5.98 34.77
N GLY A 73 -18.97 6.55 33.80
CA GLY A 73 -19.52 7.48 32.82
C GLY A 73 -18.53 7.84 31.70
N ASN A 74 -18.55 9.10 31.29
CA ASN A 74 -17.62 9.64 30.30
C ASN A 74 -16.28 10.00 30.96
N VAL A 75 -15.16 9.66 30.33
CA VAL A 75 -13.81 9.97 30.83
C VAL A 75 -13.00 10.79 29.82
N ASP A 76 -12.51 11.94 30.26
CA ASP A 76 -11.46 12.70 29.57
C ASP A 76 -10.11 12.29 30.16
N LEU A 77 -9.32 11.50 29.41
CA LEU A 77 -7.96 11.10 29.81
C LEU A 77 -6.95 12.09 29.24
N LEU A 78 -6.05 12.61 30.08
CA LEU A 78 -4.96 13.49 29.68
C LEU A 78 -3.61 12.96 30.16
N VAL A 79 -2.62 13.00 29.28
CA VAL A 79 -1.21 12.70 29.60
C VAL A 79 -0.37 13.93 29.34
N ASN A 80 0.27 14.45 30.37
CA ASN A 80 1.03 15.71 30.34
C ASN A 80 0.25 16.92 29.77
N GLY A 81 -1.08 16.93 29.97
CA GLY A 81 -1.98 17.98 29.47
C GLY A 81 -2.51 17.78 28.04
N HIS A 82 -2.09 16.72 27.33
CA HIS A 82 -2.64 16.35 26.04
C HIS A 82 -3.79 15.36 26.22
N VAL A 83 -4.95 15.62 25.62
CA VAL A 83 -6.11 14.72 25.67
C VAL A 83 -5.85 13.49 24.80
N VAL A 84 -6.08 12.30 25.37
CA VAL A 84 -5.86 10.99 24.76
C VAL A 84 -7.19 10.39 24.26
N THR A 85 -8.29 10.64 24.98
CA THR A 85 -9.63 10.21 24.55
C THR A 85 -10.18 11.08 23.42
N PRO A 86 -11.01 10.53 22.51
CA PRO A 86 -11.67 11.33 21.49
C PRO A 86 -12.60 12.36 22.15
N ALA A 87 -12.45 13.63 21.77
CA ALA A 87 -13.21 14.73 22.36
C ALA A 87 -14.72 14.54 22.20
N ILE A 88 -15.43 14.34 23.32
CA ILE A 88 -16.88 14.26 23.34
C ILE A 88 -17.44 15.69 23.18
N PRO A 89 -18.33 15.97 22.21
CA PRO A 89 -18.96 17.27 22.10
C PRO A 89 -19.75 17.56 23.38
N SER A 90 -19.44 18.66 24.06
CA SER A 90 -20.09 19.06 25.29
C SER A 90 -21.60 19.17 25.08
N SER A 91 -22.39 18.45 25.89
CA SER A 91 -23.83 18.63 25.90
C SER A 91 -24.15 20.06 26.32
N ALA A 92 -24.97 20.76 25.54
CA ALA A 92 -25.11 22.22 25.55
C ALA A 92 -25.85 22.81 26.78
N THR A 93 -25.81 22.11 27.92
CA THR A 93 -26.33 22.54 29.23
C THR A 93 -25.40 22.19 30.41
N GLY A 94 -24.25 21.54 30.18
CA GLY A 94 -23.21 21.37 31.19
C GLY A 94 -22.35 22.64 31.34
N LYS A 95 -21.85 22.93 32.55
CA LYS A 95 -20.91 24.04 32.75
C LYS A 95 -19.65 23.84 31.90
N ALA A 96 -19.15 24.91 31.31
CA ALA A 96 -17.91 24.86 30.53
C ALA A 96 -16.72 24.40 31.41
N LEU A 97 -15.87 23.56 30.83
CA LEU A 97 -14.52 23.28 31.34
C LEU A 97 -13.80 24.62 31.60
N PRO A 98 -13.35 24.92 32.83
CA PRO A 98 -12.38 25.98 33.02
C PRO A 98 -11.05 25.53 32.41
N HIS A 99 -10.43 26.40 31.62
CA HIS A 99 -9.18 26.12 30.93
C HIS A 99 -8.11 25.63 31.92
N LEU A 100 -7.52 24.46 31.63
CA LEU A 100 -6.20 24.12 32.17
C LEU A 100 -5.22 25.21 31.70
N ALA A 101 -4.56 25.88 32.65
CA ALA A 101 -3.52 26.84 32.32
C ALA A 101 -2.40 26.13 31.56
N ALA A 102 -1.94 26.74 30.46
CA ALA A 102 -0.77 26.26 29.73
C ALA A 102 0.44 26.15 30.68
N PRO A 103 1.37 25.21 30.45
CA PRO A 103 2.56 25.08 31.28
C PRO A 103 3.32 26.40 31.31
N SER A 104 3.42 26.98 32.50
CA SER A 104 4.19 28.20 32.73
C SER A 104 5.63 27.98 32.29
N ALA A 105 6.11 28.85 31.40
CA ALA A 105 7.53 28.94 31.10
C ALA A 105 8.33 29.17 32.40
N LEU A 106 9.64 28.85 32.37
CA LEU A 106 10.54 29.17 33.47
C LEU A 106 10.38 30.64 33.89
N PRO A 107 10.56 30.99 35.19
CA PRO A 107 10.48 32.36 35.64
C PRO A 107 11.55 33.22 34.96
N SER A 108 11.15 33.94 33.92
CA SER A 108 11.92 35.03 33.34
C SER A 108 12.00 36.16 34.36
N GLN A 109 13.23 36.57 34.68
CA GLN A 109 13.49 37.71 35.57
C GLN A 109 12.74 38.94 35.05
N SER A 110 11.93 39.55 35.90
CA SER A 110 11.29 40.84 35.63
C SER A 110 12.30 41.97 35.81
N PRO A 111 12.55 42.82 34.80
CA PRO A 111 13.06 44.16 35.03
C PRO A 111 12.01 44.97 35.78
N GLU A 112 12.50 45.79 36.71
CA GLU A 112 11.72 46.67 37.57
C GLU A 112 11.32 47.93 36.81
N GLU A 113 10.02 48.24 36.70
CA GLU A 113 9.55 49.55 36.20
C GLU A 113 8.80 50.36 37.28
N THR A 114 9.51 51.39 37.71
CA THR A 114 9.11 52.60 38.44
C THR A 114 7.70 53.15 38.22
N GLN A 115 7.10 53.69 39.29
CA GLN A 115 6.29 54.92 39.23
C GLN A 115 6.46 55.78 40.50
N PRO A 116 6.35 57.11 40.35
CA PRO A 116 5.35 57.84 41.14
C PRO A 116 4.57 58.87 40.29
N GLY A 117 3.26 59.08 40.57
CA GLY A 117 2.55 60.28 40.07
C GLY A 117 1.04 60.16 39.78
N ALA A 118 0.22 60.38 40.81
CA ALA A 118 -1.10 61.04 40.86
C ALA A 118 -2.10 61.13 39.66
N SER A 119 -3.39 61.06 40.04
CA SER A 119 -4.56 61.85 39.59
C SER A 119 -5.66 61.27 38.64
N ALA A 120 -6.80 60.96 39.28
CA ALA A 120 -8.17 61.46 39.03
C ALA A 120 -9.05 61.07 37.80
N THR A 121 -10.31 60.69 38.12
CA THR A 121 -11.59 60.86 37.35
C THR A 121 -11.79 60.12 36.00
N ALA A 122 -12.99 59.70 35.56
CA ALA A 122 -14.33 59.48 36.16
C ALA A 122 -15.28 58.80 35.12
N ILE A 123 -16.32 58.04 35.57
CA ILE A 123 -17.70 57.84 35.01
C ILE A 123 -17.86 57.48 33.49
N GLY A 124 -18.72 56.57 33.00
CA GLY A 124 -19.79 55.73 33.56
C GLY A 124 -20.84 55.29 32.49
N SER A 125 -21.99 54.74 32.91
CA SER A 125 -23.17 54.20 32.14
C SER A 125 -23.00 52.79 31.50
N LEU A 126 -23.87 51.77 31.69
CA LEU A 126 -25.35 51.60 31.77
C LEU A 126 -26.08 51.73 30.42
N ALA A 127 -27.14 51.00 30.05
CA ALA A 127 -27.69 49.65 30.34
C ALA A 127 -29.11 49.56 29.70
N LYS A 128 -29.62 48.38 29.29
CA LYS A 128 -31.06 48.01 29.37
C LYS A 128 -31.37 46.57 28.93
N ALA A 129 -32.56 46.08 29.32
CA ALA A 129 -32.97 44.68 29.26
C ALA A 129 -34.48 44.49 28.92
N SER A 130 -34.80 43.42 28.17
CA SER A 130 -35.97 42.48 28.22
C SER A 130 -37.44 43.02 28.33
N PRO A 131 -38.54 42.21 28.43
CA PRO A 131 -38.76 40.76 28.14
C PRO A 131 -40.13 40.38 27.43
N THR A 132 -40.26 39.10 27.01
CA THR A 132 -41.43 38.13 26.97
C THR A 132 -42.92 38.51 26.71
N ALA A 133 -43.65 37.67 25.92
CA ALA A 133 -44.72 36.73 26.39
C ALA A 133 -45.43 35.90 25.26
N SER A 134 -46.14 34.80 25.63
CA SER A 134 -46.75 33.69 24.82
C SER A 134 -48.23 33.97 24.35
N PRO A 135 -49.18 33.03 23.96
CA PRO A 135 -49.28 31.54 24.07
C PRO A 135 -50.02 30.71 22.92
N THR A 136 -50.18 29.36 23.11
CA THR A 136 -51.21 28.40 22.53
C THR A 136 -51.20 28.06 21.00
N GLN A 137 -51.72 26.92 20.44
CA GLN A 137 -52.22 25.59 20.91
C GLN A 137 -52.19 24.44 19.81
N ASN A 138 -52.95 23.33 19.98
CA ASN A 138 -53.09 22.08 19.17
C ASN A 138 -54.31 22.09 18.18
N PRO A 139 -54.64 21.01 17.39
CA PRO A 139 -53.86 19.97 16.66
C PRO A 139 -54.29 19.81 15.15
N ASP A 140 -53.68 18.90 14.35
CA ASP A 140 -54.40 18.07 13.33
C ASP A 140 -53.54 16.97 12.63
N GLU A 141 -54.19 16.08 11.88
CA GLU A 141 -53.69 14.78 11.36
C GLU A 141 -53.06 14.75 9.92
N THR A 142 -52.46 13.58 9.62
CA THR A 142 -52.24 12.93 8.29
C THR A 142 -51.03 13.29 7.39
N GLN A 143 -50.51 12.21 6.77
CA GLN A 143 -49.27 12.09 5.97
C GLN A 143 -49.46 12.50 4.47
N PRO A 144 -48.50 12.28 3.53
CA PRO A 144 -47.03 12.11 3.61
C PRO A 144 -46.26 13.06 2.65
N THR A 145 -44.94 13.29 2.83
CA THR A 145 -44.02 13.52 1.68
C THR A 145 -42.51 13.48 2.02
N VAL A 146 -41.75 12.81 1.14
CA VAL A 146 -40.32 13.00 0.76
C VAL A 146 -39.33 13.43 1.85
N GLY A 147 -38.55 12.46 2.34
CA GLY A 147 -37.35 12.74 3.14
C GLY A 147 -36.21 13.32 2.33
N SER A 148 -35.99 14.63 2.44
CA SER A 148 -34.71 15.26 2.13
C SER A 148 -33.73 15.05 3.31
N GLN A 149 -32.43 14.98 3.02
CA GLN A 149 -31.40 14.80 4.05
C GLN A 149 -31.24 16.07 4.90
N GLY A 150 -32.03 16.17 5.96
CA GLY A 150 -31.87 17.15 7.04
C GLY A 150 -31.14 16.54 8.23
N SER A 151 -30.17 17.27 8.79
CA SER A 151 -29.42 16.85 9.98
C SER A 151 -30.36 16.56 11.15
N GLN A 152 -30.40 15.31 11.61
CA GLN A 152 -31.12 14.98 12.85
C GLN A 152 -30.36 15.59 14.03
N ALA A 153 -31.01 16.52 14.73
CA ALA A 153 -30.59 16.89 16.07
C ALA A 153 -30.56 15.62 16.96
N PRO A 154 -29.55 15.43 17.82
CA PRO A 154 -29.47 14.25 18.66
C PRO A 154 -30.63 14.25 19.65
N GLY A 155 -31.61 13.36 19.42
CA GLY A 155 -32.62 13.07 20.42
C GLY A 155 -31.95 12.63 21.71
N LYS A 156 -32.45 13.12 22.85
CA LYS A 156 -31.99 12.69 24.18
C LYS A 156 -31.98 11.17 24.25
N ARG A 157 -30.79 10.56 24.24
CA ARG A 157 -30.63 9.17 24.67
C ARG A 157 -30.91 9.17 26.17
N THR A 158 -31.99 8.51 26.56
CA THR A 158 -32.12 8.01 27.93
C THR A 158 -31.10 6.89 28.08
N THR A 159 -29.93 7.22 28.62
CA THR A 159 -28.87 6.27 28.95
C THR A 159 -29.45 5.22 29.90
N PRO A 160 -29.35 3.90 29.63
CA PRO A 160 -29.82 2.90 30.56
C PRO A 160 -29.01 3.00 31.86
N LEU A 161 -29.67 2.74 33.00
CA LEU A 161 -29.10 3.05 34.33
C LEU A 161 -27.79 2.33 34.66
N PHE A 162 -27.48 1.25 33.93
CA PHE A 162 -26.23 0.51 33.98
C PHE A 162 -25.87 -0.02 32.57
N GLU A 163 -25.05 0.71 31.81
CA GLU A 163 -24.25 0.06 30.76
C GLU A 163 -23.08 -0.69 31.44
N PRO A 164 -22.76 -1.92 31.03
CA PRO A 164 -21.61 -2.63 31.60
C PRO A 164 -20.33 -1.90 31.24
N ALA A 165 -19.51 -1.56 32.23
CA ALA A 165 -18.26 -0.87 32.02
C ALA A 165 -17.29 -1.73 31.18
N ILE A 166 -16.70 -1.12 30.16
CA ILE A 166 -15.72 -1.74 29.26
C ILE A 166 -14.33 -1.23 29.66
N LEU A 167 -13.36 -2.13 29.71
CA LEU A 167 -11.96 -1.82 29.99
C LEU A 167 -11.25 -1.47 28.67
N SER A 168 -11.16 -0.18 28.37
CA SER A 168 -10.60 0.34 27.12
C SER A 168 -9.09 0.53 27.23
N ALA A 169 -8.32 -0.11 26.35
CA ALA A 169 -6.86 0.00 26.30
C ALA A 169 -6.36 1.10 25.35
N TYR A 170 -5.48 1.98 25.83
CA TYR A 170 -4.87 3.09 25.10
C TYR A 170 -3.34 3.01 25.12
N ASP A 171 -2.70 3.16 23.96
CA ASP A 171 -1.28 3.48 23.87
C ASP A 171 -1.07 4.97 24.19
N ILE A 172 -0.31 5.27 25.24
CA ILE A 172 0.03 6.63 25.65
C ILE A 172 1.50 6.98 25.42
N SER A 173 2.29 6.06 24.87
CA SER A 173 3.74 6.18 24.65
C SER A 173 4.12 7.50 23.98
N TYR A 174 3.32 7.95 23.00
CA TYR A 174 3.58 9.18 22.25
C TYR A 174 3.77 10.43 23.14
N TRP A 175 3.02 10.54 24.25
CA TRP A 175 3.03 11.70 25.14
C TRP A 175 3.99 11.56 26.33
N ILE A 176 4.63 10.42 26.49
CA ILE A 176 5.61 10.15 27.55
C ILE A 176 6.92 10.91 27.28
N LYS A 177 7.32 11.71 28.26
CA LYS A 177 8.57 12.48 28.31
C LYS A 177 9.52 11.78 29.28
N LYS A 178 10.83 11.94 29.09
CA LYS A 178 11.82 11.50 30.06
C LYS A 178 11.61 12.23 31.39
N GLY A 179 11.61 11.48 32.50
CA GLY A 179 11.32 11.99 33.84
C GLY A 179 9.83 11.84 34.24
N PRO A 180 9.32 12.69 35.15
CA PRO A 180 7.96 12.56 35.66
C PRO A 180 6.92 12.97 34.61
N ASN A 181 5.91 12.12 34.46
CA ASN A 181 4.74 12.30 33.58
C ASN A 181 3.48 12.31 34.44
N THR A 182 2.55 13.22 34.15
CA THR A 182 1.27 13.30 34.89
C THR A 182 0.16 12.69 34.04
N ILE A 183 -0.59 11.76 34.65
CA ILE A 183 -1.81 11.18 34.08
C ILE A 183 -3.00 11.75 34.85
N VAL A 184 -4.00 12.24 34.14
CA VAL A 184 -5.22 12.83 34.69
C VAL A 184 -6.43 12.21 34.01
N ALA A 185 -7.39 11.71 34.78
CA ALA A 185 -8.66 11.21 34.28
C ALA A 185 -9.80 12.02 34.91
N ALA A 186 -10.54 12.77 34.10
CA ALA A 186 -11.73 13.50 34.53
C ALA A 186 -12.98 12.70 34.15
N VAL A 187 -13.69 12.18 35.15
CA VAL A 187 -14.89 11.35 34.98
C VAL A 187 -16.15 12.19 35.23
N ARG A 188 -17.14 12.09 34.34
CA ARG A 188 -18.46 12.73 34.46
C ARG A 188 -19.56 11.70 34.19
N THR A 189 -20.55 11.63 35.08
CA THR A 189 -21.70 10.72 34.99
C THR A 189 -22.97 11.42 35.46
N GLU A 190 -24.15 11.01 34.99
CA GLU A 190 -25.40 11.75 35.25
C GLU A 190 -26.14 11.29 36.51
N HIS A 191 -25.99 10.03 36.93
CA HIS A 191 -26.88 9.37 37.91
C HIS A 191 -26.18 8.55 39.00
N VAL A 192 -24.88 8.31 38.86
CA VAL A 192 -24.07 7.44 39.75
C VAL A 192 -22.88 8.28 40.27
N PRO A 193 -22.23 7.95 41.40
CA PRO A 193 -20.96 8.56 41.74
C PRO A 193 -19.90 8.34 40.64
N ALA A 194 -19.05 9.33 40.40
CA ALA A 194 -17.91 9.23 39.50
C ALA A 194 -16.89 8.26 40.10
N THR A 195 -16.76 7.09 39.48
CA THR A 195 -15.78 6.06 39.82
C THR A 195 -14.87 5.79 38.64
N PHE A 196 -13.62 5.46 38.92
CA PHE A 196 -12.58 5.24 37.93
C PHE A 196 -11.79 3.98 38.27
N PHE A 197 -11.39 3.24 37.26
CA PHE A 197 -10.48 2.10 37.35
C PHE A 197 -9.46 2.24 36.24
N ALA A 198 -8.17 2.05 36.55
CA ALA A 198 -7.14 1.94 35.54
C ALA A 198 -6.00 1.03 35.97
N ASP A 199 -5.47 0.32 34.99
CA ASP A 199 -4.34 -0.59 35.08
C ASP A 199 -3.41 -0.29 33.91
N GLY A 200 -2.16 0.06 34.19
CA GLY A 200 -1.21 0.45 33.17
C GLY A 200 0.16 -0.14 33.42
N PHE A 201 0.95 -0.20 32.35
CA PHE A 201 2.32 -0.68 32.42
C PHE A 201 3.24 0.14 31.53
N LEU A 202 4.50 0.18 31.94
CA LEU A 202 5.60 0.84 31.26
C LEU A 202 6.74 -0.18 31.10
N VAL A 203 7.27 -0.33 29.89
CA VAL A 203 8.35 -1.27 29.58
C VAL A 203 9.70 -0.58 29.71
N ARG A 204 10.58 -1.11 30.57
CA ARG A 204 11.93 -0.57 30.80
C ARG A 204 12.94 -1.10 29.78
N GLU A 205 14.07 -0.39 29.65
CA GLU A 205 15.16 -0.74 28.71
C GLU A 205 15.79 -2.11 28.99
N ASP A 206 15.70 -2.60 30.23
CA ASP A 206 16.14 -3.94 30.66
C ASP A 206 15.07 -5.02 30.45
N GLY A 207 13.92 -4.68 29.86
CA GLY A 207 12.76 -5.57 29.67
C GLY A 207 11.87 -5.72 30.90
N ASN A 208 12.19 -5.08 32.04
CA ASN A 208 11.33 -5.15 33.22
C ASN A 208 10.06 -4.31 33.04
N ILE A 209 8.94 -4.81 33.57
CA ILE A 209 7.63 -4.16 33.48
C ILE A 209 7.36 -3.39 34.78
N ALA A 210 7.20 -2.07 34.68
CA ALA A 210 6.74 -1.22 35.78
C ALA A 210 5.23 -0.99 35.66
N ARG A 211 4.43 -1.58 36.55
CA ARG A 211 2.98 -1.39 36.60
C ARG A 211 2.58 -0.14 37.39
N PHE A 212 1.46 0.47 37.02
CA PHE A 212 0.79 1.54 37.76
C PHE A 212 -0.72 1.33 37.71
N GLU A 213 -1.38 1.33 38.86
CA GLU A 213 -2.78 0.92 39.01
C GLU A 213 -3.58 1.90 39.88
N THR A 214 -4.91 1.94 39.73
CA THR A 214 -5.78 2.73 40.60
C THR A 214 -5.80 2.18 42.02
N SER A 215 -5.50 3.07 42.97
CA SER A 215 -5.35 2.76 44.39
C SER A 215 -5.44 4.07 45.19
N SER A 216 -5.43 3.96 46.51
CA SER A 216 -5.28 5.06 47.48
C SER A 216 -4.05 5.97 47.27
N ALA A 217 -3.08 5.57 46.43
CA ALA A 217 -1.96 6.43 46.02
C ALA A 217 -2.33 7.49 44.95
N TRP A 218 -3.47 7.33 44.25
CA TRP A 218 -3.99 8.36 43.34
C TRP A 218 -4.48 9.57 44.13
N ARG A 219 -4.61 10.70 43.45
CA ARG A 219 -5.00 11.98 44.06
C ARG A 219 -6.26 12.50 43.40
N ILE A 220 -7.29 12.75 44.21
CA ILE A 220 -8.48 13.48 43.79
C ILE A 220 -8.21 14.97 43.98
N GLY A 221 -8.54 15.77 42.98
CA GLY A 221 -8.42 17.23 43.04
C GLY A 221 -9.72 17.91 42.63
N ASP A 222 -10.28 18.72 43.54
CA ASP A 222 -11.22 19.77 43.16
C ASP A 222 -10.44 20.87 42.41
N GLN A 223 -10.95 21.30 41.25
CA GLN A 223 -10.39 22.45 40.55
C GLN A 223 -10.53 23.72 41.40
N SER A 224 -9.41 24.41 41.68
CA SER A 224 -9.40 25.67 42.42
C SER A 224 -10.18 26.76 41.68
N ALA A 225 -11.42 26.98 42.10
CA ALA A 225 -12.15 28.22 41.84
C ALA A 225 -11.59 29.35 42.71
N GLY A 226 -10.45 29.92 42.30
CA GLY A 226 -9.77 31.05 42.96
C GLY A 226 -8.64 30.66 43.92
N ASN A 227 -8.06 31.67 44.58
CA ASN A 227 -6.81 31.62 45.37
C ASN A 227 -6.88 30.81 46.70
N ARG A 228 -7.38 29.58 46.66
CA ARG A 228 -7.17 28.58 47.71
C ARG A 228 -6.40 27.40 47.13
N PRO A 229 -5.38 26.87 47.84
CA PRO A 229 -4.64 25.69 47.38
C PRO A 229 -5.61 24.52 47.25
N ALA A 230 -5.53 23.80 46.13
CA ALA A 230 -6.37 22.64 45.88
C ALA A 230 -6.16 21.58 46.97
N GLN A 231 -7.21 21.31 47.76
CA GLN A 231 -7.17 20.25 48.76
C GLN A 231 -7.21 18.91 48.03
N SER A 232 -6.03 18.30 47.88
CA SER A 232 -5.93 16.95 47.35
C SER A 232 -6.30 15.94 48.43
N GLN A 233 -7.38 15.21 48.20
CA GLN A 233 -7.83 14.11 49.06
C GLN A 233 -7.43 12.75 48.44
N PRO A 234 -7.11 11.73 49.25
CA PRO A 234 -6.97 10.37 48.75
C PRO A 234 -8.35 9.83 48.31
N PRO A 235 -8.43 8.99 47.28
CA PRO A 235 -9.66 8.31 46.91
C PRO A 235 -10.06 7.24 47.92
N ILE A 236 -11.35 6.90 47.94
CA ILE A 236 -11.84 5.68 48.57
C ILE A 236 -11.75 4.54 47.55
N GLU A 237 -11.15 3.42 47.96
CA GLU A 237 -11.18 2.17 47.19
C GLU A 237 -12.49 1.43 47.47
N PHE A 238 -13.30 1.23 46.42
CA PHE A 238 -14.66 0.69 46.51
C PHE A 238 -14.73 -0.84 46.33
N GLY A 239 -13.80 -1.40 45.56
CA GLY A 239 -13.73 -2.83 45.23
C GLY A 239 -12.69 -3.11 44.15
N LYS A 240 -12.41 -4.38 43.88
CA LYS A 240 -11.49 -4.80 42.79
C LYS A 240 -12.27 -5.22 41.54
N ASP A 241 -11.59 -5.36 40.41
CA ASP A 241 -12.16 -6.04 39.24
C ASP A 241 -12.67 -7.44 39.63
N GLY A 242 -13.78 -7.88 39.02
CA GLY A 242 -14.51 -9.08 39.41
C GLY A 242 -15.46 -8.92 40.62
N THR A 243 -15.44 -7.81 41.35
CA THR A 243 -16.37 -7.56 42.47
C THR A 243 -17.63 -6.78 42.03
N ALA A 244 -18.74 -6.98 42.76
CA ALA A 244 -19.97 -6.22 42.52
C ALA A 244 -19.75 -4.72 42.84
N PRO A 245 -20.35 -3.78 42.09
CA PRO A 245 -21.43 -3.97 41.13
C PRO A 245 -21.02 -4.28 39.68
N TRP A 246 -19.75 -4.13 39.30
CA TRP A 246 -19.35 -4.20 37.88
C TRP A 246 -19.02 -5.61 37.38
N GLY A 247 -18.63 -6.55 38.25
CA GLY A 247 -18.18 -7.88 37.84
C GLY A 247 -16.83 -7.83 37.13
N TYR A 248 -16.53 -8.83 36.29
CA TYR A 248 -15.33 -8.83 35.45
C TYR A 248 -15.51 -7.94 34.23
N LEU A 249 -14.61 -6.98 34.06
CA LEU A 249 -14.68 -6.05 32.94
C LEU A 249 -14.33 -6.73 31.61
N LYS A 250 -15.12 -6.46 30.57
CA LYS A 250 -14.77 -6.88 29.22
C LYS A 250 -13.72 -5.90 28.66
N GLN A 251 -12.58 -6.43 28.24
CA GLN A 251 -11.54 -5.65 27.59
C GLN A 251 -11.92 -5.34 26.13
N ASP A 252 -11.64 -4.11 25.69
CA ASP A 252 -11.75 -3.67 24.30
C ASP A 252 -10.56 -2.75 23.95
N LEU A 253 -10.15 -2.74 22.68
CA LEU A 253 -9.06 -1.87 22.23
C LEU A 253 -9.65 -0.50 21.87
N ALA A 254 -9.12 0.59 22.45
CA ALA A 254 -9.56 1.91 22.06
C ALA A 254 -9.23 2.17 20.58
N ARG A 255 -10.05 2.98 19.91
CA ARG A 255 -9.79 3.37 18.51
C ARG A 255 -8.40 4.04 18.41
N PRO A 256 -7.62 3.75 17.36
CA PRO A 256 -6.32 4.37 17.17
C PRO A 256 -6.46 5.90 17.15
N ILE A 257 -5.60 6.56 17.89
CA ILE A 257 -5.68 8.01 18.09
C ILE A 257 -5.11 8.70 16.86
N ASP A 258 -5.84 9.69 16.33
CA ASP A 258 -5.37 10.46 15.18
C ASP A 258 -4.15 11.32 15.57
N HIS A 259 -2.97 10.91 15.11
CA HIS A 259 -1.71 11.59 15.37
C HIS A 259 -1.46 12.80 14.42
N SER A 260 -2.42 13.18 13.58
CA SER A 260 -2.25 14.21 12.53
C SER A 260 -2.28 15.65 13.07
N ASP A 261 -1.23 16.01 13.80
CA ASP A 261 -0.99 17.37 14.26
C ASP A 261 -0.81 18.31 13.05
N PHE A 262 -1.86 19.08 12.70
CA PHE A 262 -1.94 19.92 11.48
C PHE A 262 -0.72 20.85 11.32
N ALA A 263 -0.15 21.32 12.44
CA ALA A 263 1.06 22.13 12.48
C ALA A 263 2.30 21.40 11.90
N THR A 264 2.39 20.07 12.04
CA THR A 264 3.48 19.24 11.52
C THR A 264 3.37 19.06 10.00
N LEU A 265 2.15 18.90 9.48
CA LEU A 265 1.88 18.90 8.05
C LEU A 265 2.22 20.26 7.42
N ALA A 266 1.72 21.36 8.02
CA ALA A 266 1.98 22.71 7.53
C ALA A 266 3.47 23.06 7.48
N LYS A 267 4.24 22.72 8.53
CA LYS A 267 5.72 22.88 8.55
C LYS A 267 6.39 22.10 7.42
N SER A 268 5.99 20.85 7.19
CA SER A 268 6.53 20.00 6.14
C SER A 268 6.27 20.59 4.74
N CYS A 269 5.03 21.01 4.47
CA CYS A 269 4.67 21.69 3.22
C CYS A 269 5.46 22.98 3.02
N MET A 270 5.68 23.78 4.07
CA MET A 270 6.45 25.03 3.98
C MET A 270 7.93 24.79 3.62
N VAL A 271 8.58 23.80 4.25
CA VAL A 271 9.99 23.44 3.98
C VAL A 271 10.19 22.94 2.55
N ILE A 272 9.31 22.07 2.08
CA ILE A 272 9.30 21.58 0.69
C ILE A 272 9.15 22.76 -0.29
N SER A 273 8.19 23.66 -0.04
CA SER A 273 7.93 24.82 -0.89
C SER A 273 9.14 25.76 -0.98
N LEU A 274 9.75 26.08 0.17
CA LEU A 274 10.92 26.94 0.23
C LEU A 274 12.12 26.33 -0.51
N THR A 275 12.32 25.02 -0.38
CA THR A 275 13.43 24.30 -1.03
C THR A 275 13.24 24.24 -2.56
N ALA A 276 12.01 24.04 -3.03
CA ALA A 276 11.67 24.13 -4.44
C ALA A 276 11.92 25.55 -5.01
N ILE A 277 11.44 26.59 -4.31
CA ILE A 277 11.65 27.99 -4.71
C ILE A 277 13.16 28.32 -4.78
N ALA A 278 13.94 27.96 -3.77
CA ALA A 278 15.38 28.18 -3.74
C ALA A 278 16.09 27.47 -4.91
N THR A 279 15.72 26.22 -5.20
CA THR A 279 16.31 25.44 -6.30
C THR A 279 16.03 26.08 -7.67
N VAL A 280 14.79 26.54 -7.90
CA VAL A 280 14.38 27.25 -9.11
C VAL A 280 15.06 28.62 -9.22
N ALA A 281 15.15 29.39 -8.13
CA ALA A 281 15.80 30.70 -8.11
C ALA A 281 17.29 30.59 -8.48
N VAL A 282 18.02 29.61 -7.93
CA VAL A 282 19.43 29.41 -8.29
C VAL A 282 19.59 28.84 -9.70
N TRP A 283 18.67 27.98 -10.18
CA TRP A 283 18.67 27.53 -11.58
C TRP A 283 18.53 28.69 -12.57
N LEU A 284 17.60 29.62 -12.30
CA LEU A 284 17.41 30.83 -13.10
C LEU A 284 18.65 31.75 -13.05
N LEU A 285 19.20 32.00 -11.84
CA LEU A 285 20.36 32.87 -11.65
C LEU A 285 21.61 32.34 -12.37
N VAL A 286 21.94 31.06 -12.18
CA VAL A 286 23.11 30.42 -12.83
C VAL A 286 22.93 30.38 -14.35
N SER A 287 21.73 30.06 -14.82
CA SER A 287 21.41 30.09 -16.25
C SER A 287 21.55 31.49 -16.85
N ALA A 288 21.15 32.54 -16.13
CA ALA A 288 21.28 33.93 -16.56
C ALA A 288 22.75 34.38 -16.62
N ILE A 289 23.54 34.11 -15.59
CA ILE A 289 24.98 34.41 -15.54
C ILE A 289 25.70 33.72 -16.71
N ALA A 290 25.40 32.45 -16.97
CA ALA A 290 26.01 31.70 -18.05
C ALA A 290 25.53 32.16 -19.44
N ALA A 291 24.25 32.52 -19.60
CA ALA A 291 23.71 33.09 -20.83
C ALA A 291 24.40 34.41 -21.19
N ALA A 292 24.56 35.32 -20.22
CA ALA A 292 25.31 36.57 -20.39
C ALA A 292 26.78 36.31 -20.77
N ARG A 293 27.46 35.42 -20.04
CA ARG A 293 28.88 35.10 -20.28
C ARG A 293 29.14 34.44 -21.64
N ARG A 294 28.20 33.63 -22.16
CA ARG A 294 28.31 32.93 -23.45
C ARG A 294 27.62 33.64 -24.62
N ARG A 295 26.95 34.79 -24.38
CA ARG A 295 26.12 35.52 -25.36
C ARG A 295 25.10 34.63 -26.08
N GLU A 296 24.43 33.75 -25.33
CA GLU A 296 23.39 32.85 -25.85
C GLU A 296 22.00 33.19 -25.27
N PRO A 297 20.89 32.86 -25.96
CA PRO A 297 19.56 33.08 -25.42
C PRO A 297 19.34 32.31 -24.12
N LEU A 298 18.78 32.98 -23.11
CA LEU A 298 18.53 32.45 -21.75
C LEU A 298 17.87 31.05 -21.77
N ALA A 299 16.87 30.85 -22.63
CA ALA A 299 16.17 29.57 -22.77
C ALA A 299 17.09 28.38 -23.13
N ARG A 300 18.19 28.62 -23.89
CA ARG A 300 19.18 27.56 -24.20
C ARG A 300 20.06 27.25 -23.00
N ALA A 301 20.49 28.28 -22.26
CA ALA A 301 21.27 28.12 -21.04
C ALA A 301 20.46 27.39 -19.95
N MET A 302 19.18 27.74 -19.77
CA MET A 302 18.25 27.07 -18.87
C MET A 302 18.03 25.59 -19.24
N ALA A 303 17.75 25.31 -20.51
CA ALA A 303 17.58 23.94 -20.99
C ALA A 303 18.85 23.10 -20.84
N ARG A 304 20.04 23.71 -20.98
CA ARG A 304 21.32 23.04 -20.72
C ARG A 304 21.53 22.74 -19.24
N ASP A 305 21.28 23.70 -18.34
CA ASP A 305 21.45 23.49 -16.89
C ASP A 305 20.49 22.43 -16.35
N ALA A 306 19.24 22.44 -16.83
CA ALA A 306 18.22 21.46 -16.43
C ALA A 306 18.63 20.01 -16.73
N LEU A 307 19.36 19.76 -17.83
CA LEU A 307 19.88 18.42 -18.17
C LEU A 307 20.94 17.92 -17.19
N PHE A 308 21.65 18.83 -16.51
CA PHE A 308 22.65 18.49 -15.53
C PHE A 308 22.06 18.12 -14.16
N HIS A 309 20.81 18.49 -13.88
CA HIS A 309 20.10 18.03 -12.67
C HIS A 309 19.67 16.55 -12.74
N GLY A 310 19.52 15.99 -13.95
CA GLY A 310 19.05 14.62 -14.18
C GLY A 310 19.85 13.52 -13.44
N PRO A 311 21.19 13.45 -13.57
CA PRO A 311 21.98 12.42 -12.90
C PRO A 311 21.97 12.55 -11.38
N ILE A 312 21.86 13.78 -10.85
CA ILE A 312 21.81 14.04 -9.40
C ILE A 312 20.46 13.62 -8.85
N ALA A 313 19.36 13.96 -9.54
CA ALA A 313 18.02 13.51 -9.15
C ALA A 313 17.93 11.98 -9.17
N ALA A 314 18.44 11.31 -10.22
CA ALA A 314 18.50 9.86 -10.27
C ALA A 314 19.37 9.26 -9.15
N GLY A 315 20.51 9.87 -8.84
CA GLY A 315 21.40 9.46 -7.74
C GLY A 315 20.79 9.66 -6.34
N LEU A 316 20.04 10.75 -6.13
CA LEU A 316 19.29 11.00 -4.89
C LEU A 316 18.18 9.97 -4.67
N VAL A 317 17.48 9.58 -5.75
CA VAL A 317 16.47 8.51 -5.67
C VAL A 317 17.14 7.14 -5.48
N LEU A 318 18.31 6.90 -6.08
CA LEU A 318 19.12 5.70 -5.80
C LEU A 318 19.57 5.63 -4.33
N LEU A 319 19.90 6.76 -3.72
CA LEU A 319 20.24 6.87 -2.29
C LEU A 319 19.05 6.60 -1.34
N MET A 320 17.82 6.50 -1.85
CA MET A 320 16.66 6.05 -1.06
C MET A 320 16.53 4.51 -1.04
N LEU A 321 17.16 3.78 -1.97
CA LEU A 321 17.08 2.31 -2.01
C LEU A 321 17.59 1.64 -0.73
N PRO A 322 18.69 2.10 -0.07
CA PRO A 322 19.13 1.52 1.20
C PRO A 322 18.12 1.65 2.35
N ASN A 323 17.12 2.55 2.28
CA ASN A 323 16.10 2.64 3.34
C ASN A 323 15.15 1.43 3.37
N TYR A 324 15.14 0.61 2.31
CA TYR A 324 14.38 -0.65 2.24
C TYR A 324 15.20 -1.86 2.72
N ASP A 325 16.51 -1.69 3.01
CA ASP A 325 17.36 -2.72 3.62
C ASP A 325 17.38 -2.54 5.14
N LEU A 326 16.86 -3.53 5.87
CA LEU A 326 16.74 -3.56 7.33
C LEU A 326 18.06 -3.32 8.09
N ARG A 327 19.22 -3.51 7.46
CA ARG A 327 20.54 -3.26 8.08
C ARG A 327 20.91 -1.78 8.09
N PHE A 328 20.24 -0.95 7.30
CA PHE A 328 20.40 0.50 7.34
C PHE A 328 19.25 1.13 8.15
N PRO A 329 19.54 2.06 9.08
CA PRO A 329 18.52 2.87 9.72
C PRO A 329 17.60 3.55 8.68
N THR A 330 16.30 3.62 8.95
CA THR A 330 15.31 4.26 8.05
C THR A 330 15.60 5.74 7.74
N ASN A 331 16.45 6.39 8.54
CA ASN A 331 16.92 7.76 8.33
C ASN A 331 18.29 7.86 7.61
N TRP A 332 18.87 6.75 7.15
CA TRP A 332 20.24 6.67 6.62
C TRP A 332 20.46 7.63 5.44
N SER A 333 19.57 7.61 4.45
CA SER A 333 19.63 8.50 3.28
C SER A 333 19.47 9.99 3.63
N PHE A 334 18.87 10.29 4.79
CA PHE A 334 18.61 11.64 5.28
C PHE A 334 19.73 12.17 6.20
N GLN A 335 20.79 11.40 6.44
CA GLN A 335 21.93 11.87 7.23
C GLN A 335 22.54 13.14 6.59
N PRO A 336 22.89 14.18 7.39
CA PRO A 336 23.34 15.47 6.86
C PRO A 336 24.50 15.38 5.87
N LYS A 337 25.39 14.39 6.01
CA LYS A 337 26.51 14.12 5.09
C LYS A 337 26.06 13.87 3.64
N PHE A 338 24.95 13.16 3.42
CA PHE A 338 24.42 12.87 2.08
C PHE A 338 23.69 14.10 1.51
N VAL A 339 22.95 14.84 2.34
CA VAL A 339 22.28 16.09 1.95
C VAL A 339 23.31 17.15 1.54
N ILE A 340 24.36 17.36 2.35
CA ILE A 340 25.48 18.25 2.04
C ILE A 340 26.22 17.76 0.80
N GLY A 341 26.50 16.46 0.69
CA GLY A 341 27.12 15.86 -0.49
C GLY A 341 26.32 16.10 -1.78
N ALA A 342 25.00 15.99 -1.73
CA ALA A 342 24.12 16.27 -2.86
C ALA A 342 24.08 17.76 -3.23
N ILE A 343 24.06 18.66 -2.24
CA ILE A 343 24.17 20.12 -2.46
C ILE A 343 25.52 20.45 -3.12
N LEU A 344 26.63 19.90 -2.61
CA LEU A 344 27.96 20.09 -3.19
C LEU A 344 28.06 19.52 -4.60
N ALA A 345 27.49 18.34 -4.86
CA ALA A 345 27.41 17.77 -6.20
C ALA A 345 26.61 18.66 -7.16
N LEU A 346 25.49 19.22 -6.71
CA LEU A 346 24.63 20.10 -7.50
C LEU A 346 25.31 21.46 -7.79
N LEU A 347 26.12 21.98 -6.86
CA LEU A 347 26.97 23.14 -7.09
C LEU A 347 28.15 22.82 -8.02
N ALA A 348 28.85 21.70 -7.83
CA ALA A 348 29.98 21.28 -8.67
C ALA A 348 29.55 21.01 -10.11
N VAL A 349 28.38 20.40 -10.31
CA VAL A 349 27.79 20.14 -11.62
C VAL A 349 27.38 21.45 -12.32
N ARG A 350 26.95 22.49 -11.59
CA ARG A 350 26.75 23.84 -12.16
C ARG A 350 28.05 24.49 -12.65
N LEU A 351 29.22 24.13 -12.12
CA LEU A 351 30.51 24.58 -12.66
C LEU A 351 30.77 24.01 -14.07
N LEU A 352 30.23 22.83 -14.41
CA LEU A 352 30.32 22.26 -15.77
C LEU A 352 29.60 23.12 -16.82
N HIS A 353 28.66 23.97 -16.42
CA HIS A 353 28.01 24.95 -17.31
C HIS A 353 28.97 26.05 -17.78
N PHE A 354 30.04 26.32 -17.03
CA PHE A 354 31.12 27.23 -17.41
C PHE A 354 32.25 26.54 -18.19
N TRP A 355 32.31 25.21 -18.20
CA TRP A 355 33.32 24.48 -18.95
C TRP A 355 33.02 24.54 -20.46
N ALA A 356 33.95 25.13 -21.20
CA ALA A 356 33.88 25.23 -22.65
C ALA A 356 34.68 24.08 -23.27
N ASN A 357 34.02 22.96 -23.56
CA ASN A 357 34.66 21.95 -24.40
C ASN A 357 34.77 22.49 -25.83
N GLY A 358 36.03 22.73 -26.24
CA GLY A 358 36.40 22.85 -27.63
C GLY A 358 36.04 21.59 -28.43
N ARG A 359 36.32 21.63 -29.73
CA ARG A 359 36.03 20.54 -30.67
C ARG A 359 36.93 19.32 -30.40
N THR A 360 36.59 18.49 -29.42
CA THR A 360 37.27 17.22 -29.18
C THR A 360 36.28 16.06 -28.98
N ALA A 361 36.72 14.89 -29.48
CA ALA A 361 36.09 13.58 -29.42
C ALA A 361 34.77 13.37 -30.23
N PHE A 362 34.71 12.41 -31.17
CA PHE A 362 35.79 11.56 -31.70
C PHE A 362 35.38 10.87 -33.01
N GLY A 363 36.37 10.41 -33.79
CA GLY A 363 36.22 9.47 -34.91
C GLY A 363 35.79 8.04 -34.51
N LEU A 364 35.15 7.87 -33.33
CA LEU A 364 34.53 6.61 -32.94
C LEU A 364 33.25 6.37 -33.77
N LYS A 365 32.54 7.44 -34.12
CA LYS A 365 31.34 7.37 -34.97
C LYS A 365 31.66 6.91 -36.39
N SER A 366 32.84 7.24 -36.94
CA SER A 366 33.29 6.72 -38.24
C SER A 366 33.76 5.28 -38.15
N ARG A 367 34.58 4.91 -37.14
CA ARG A 367 34.99 3.50 -36.94
C ARG A 367 33.80 2.55 -36.68
N MET A 368 32.81 2.95 -35.87
CA MET A 368 31.57 2.19 -35.66
C MET A 368 30.59 2.23 -36.86
N ALA A 369 30.71 3.20 -37.77
CA ALA A 369 29.96 3.21 -39.02
C ALA A 369 30.53 2.26 -40.08
N GLN A 370 31.76 1.76 -39.88
CA GLN A 370 32.51 0.94 -40.84
C GLN A 370 32.30 -0.58 -40.61
N LEU A 371 31.97 -1.01 -39.38
CA LEU A 371 31.56 -2.38 -39.03
C LEU A 371 30.06 -2.62 -39.29
N ARG A 372 29.59 -2.35 -40.51
CA ARG A 372 28.16 -2.16 -40.81
C ARG A 372 27.61 -3.16 -41.83
N GLN A 373 27.64 -4.44 -41.49
CA GLN A 373 26.77 -5.44 -42.14
C GLN A 373 25.31 -5.20 -41.71
N THR A 374 24.39 -5.20 -42.66
CA THR A 374 22.97 -4.89 -42.47
C THR A 374 22.24 -5.94 -41.64
N ASP A 375 22.60 -7.20 -41.83
CA ASP A 375 21.76 -8.34 -41.41
C ASP A 375 21.94 -8.62 -39.91
N PHE A 376 23.16 -8.48 -39.39
CA PHE A 376 23.44 -8.59 -37.96
C PHE A 376 22.65 -7.56 -37.13
N ARG A 377 22.42 -6.34 -37.65
CA ARG A 377 21.59 -5.33 -36.95
C ARG A 377 20.11 -5.69 -36.90
N ALA A 378 19.61 -6.43 -37.89
CA ALA A 378 18.24 -6.93 -37.89
C ALA A 378 18.08 -8.15 -36.95
N ALA A 379 19.10 -9.02 -36.88
CA ALA A 379 19.13 -10.21 -36.04
C ALA A 379 19.40 -9.90 -34.55
N LEU A 380 20.25 -8.91 -34.23
CA LEU A 380 20.72 -8.63 -32.87
C LEU A 380 19.60 -8.51 -31.81
N PRO A 381 18.46 -7.83 -32.03
CA PRO A 381 17.39 -7.79 -31.05
C PRO A 381 16.77 -9.17 -30.76
N TYR A 382 16.71 -10.06 -31.75
CA TYR A 382 16.23 -11.44 -31.56
C TYR A 382 17.28 -12.29 -30.83
N LEU A 383 18.58 -12.12 -31.12
CA LEU A 383 19.66 -12.77 -30.38
C LEU A 383 19.67 -12.34 -28.90
N LEU A 384 19.47 -11.05 -28.62
CA LEU A 384 19.31 -10.55 -27.26
C LEU A 384 18.06 -11.11 -26.58
N LEU A 385 16.94 -11.24 -27.30
CA LEU A 385 15.74 -11.89 -26.76
C LEU A 385 16.01 -13.36 -26.40
N VAL A 386 16.66 -14.12 -27.27
CA VAL A 386 17.04 -15.51 -27.00
C VAL A 386 17.97 -15.59 -25.77
N ALA A 387 18.95 -14.70 -25.64
CA ALA A 387 19.82 -14.63 -24.46
C ALA A 387 19.04 -14.33 -23.17
N ILE A 388 18.07 -13.40 -23.20
CA ILE A 388 17.19 -13.08 -22.06
C ILE A 388 16.27 -14.26 -21.72
N MET A 389 15.74 -14.97 -22.72
CA MET A 389 14.93 -16.18 -22.51
C MET A 389 15.75 -17.33 -21.92
N LEU A 390 17.00 -17.52 -22.36
CA LEU A 390 17.91 -18.53 -21.79
C LEU A 390 18.32 -18.19 -20.35
N LEU A 391 18.57 -16.91 -20.05
CA LEU A 391 18.80 -16.43 -18.68
C LEU A 391 17.56 -16.70 -17.79
N GLY A 392 16.39 -16.29 -18.24
CA GLY A 392 15.14 -16.48 -17.50
C GLY A 392 14.74 -17.96 -17.35
N LEU A 393 15.06 -18.81 -18.32
CA LEU A 393 14.94 -20.27 -18.22
C LEU A 393 15.91 -20.84 -17.19
N GLY A 394 17.18 -20.42 -17.20
CA GLY A 394 18.18 -20.87 -16.22
C GLY A 394 17.76 -20.56 -14.80
N LEU A 395 17.29 -19.32 -14.56
CA LEU A 395 16.76 -18.90 -13.25
C LEU A 395 15.53 -19.72 -12.82
N ARG A 396 14.59 -19.99 -13.74
CA ARG A 396 13.36 -20.75 -13.45
C ARG A 396 13.61 -22.26 -13.31
N TYR A 397 14.57 -22.82 -14.03
CA TYR A 397 14.90 -24.23 -13.97
C TYR A 397 15.75 -24.59 -12.73
N HIS A 398 16.55 -23.65 -12.22
CA HIS A 398 17.41 -23.85 -11.06
C HIS A 398 16.60 -24.21 -9.79
N GLY A 399 16.71 -25.48 -9.34
CA GLY A 399 16.03 -25.95 -8.13
C GLY A 399 14.56 -26.35 -8.32
N LEU A 400 14.05 -26.46 -9.56
CA LEU A 400 12.63 -26.70 -9.88
C LEU A 400 11.99 -27.88 -9.10
N GLY A 401 12.73 -28.98 -8.91
CA GLY A 401 12.28 -30.17 -8.17
C GLY A 401 12.80 -30.27 -6.73
N TYR A 402 13.32 -29.19 -6.13
CA TYR A 402 14.01 -29.26 -4.83
C TYR A 402 13.06 -29.27 -3.63
N MET A 403 12.04 -28.40 -3.63
CA MET A 403 11.03 -28.34 -2.58
C MET A 403 9.89 -29.31 -2.88
N SER A 404 9.29 -29.93 -1.86
CA SER A 404 8.01 -30.66 -2.02
C SER A 404 6.88 -29.72 -2.45
N PHE A 405 5.74 -30.29 -2.85
CA PHE A 405 4.55 -29.49 -3.19
C PHE A 405 3.99 -28.74 -1.98
N ASP A 406 3.56 -27.50 -2.20
CA ASP A 406 2.67 -26.81 -1.27
C ASP A 406 1.20 -27.31 -1.37
N HIS A 407 0.31 -26.73 -0.56
CA HIS A 407 -1.11 -27.13 -0.52
C HIS A 407 -1.85 -26.88 -1.85
N ASP A 408 -1.59 -25.74 -2.48
CA ASP A 408 -2.25 -25.31 -3.72
C ASP A 408 -1.74 -26.15 -4.92
N GLU A 409 -0.43 -26.41 -4.97
CA GLU A 409 0.21 -27.31 -5.91
C GLU A 409 -0.35 -28.74 -5.80
N TYR A 410 -0.36 -29.31 -4.59
CA TYR A 410 -0.84 -30.67 -4.35
C TYR A 410 -2.30 -30.84 -4.79
N GLY A 411 -3.13 -29.81 -4.55
CA GLY A 411 -4.53 -29.77 -4.96
C GLY A 411 -4.73 -29.86 -6.48
N LEU A 412 -3.86 -29.27 -7.30
CA LEU A 412 -3.93 -29.38 -8.78
C LEU A 412 -3.25 -30.65 -9.30
N VAL A 413 -2.08 -31.00 -8.77
CA VAL A 413 -1.33 -32.21 -9.13
C VAL A 413 -2.19 -33.46 -8.92
N ASN A 414 -2.89 -33.57 -7.79
CA ASN A 414 -3.76 -34.71 -7.54
C ASN A 414 -4.92 -34.78 -8.56
N LYS A 415 -5.52 -33.63 -8.92
CA LYS A 415 -6.59 -33.56 -9.94
C LYS A 415 -6.09 -33.94 -11.34
N SER A 416 -4.83 -33.69 -11.66
CA SER A 416 -4.21 -34.06 -12.95
C SER A 416 -4.24 -35.59 -13.18
N ASN A 417 -4.05 -36.39 -12.12
CA ASN A 417 -4.15 -37.85 -12.18
C ASN A 417 -5.55 -38.34 -12.61
N GLY A 418 -6.60 -37.53 -12.38
CA GLY A 418 -7.96 -37.86 -12.76
C GLY A 418 -8.18 -37.91 -14.28
N ILE A 419 -7.41 -37.13 -15.05
CA ILE A 419 -7.58 -37.00 -16.50
C ILE A 419 -7.42 -38.34 -17.21
N PHE A 420 -6.42 -39.15 -16.86
CA PHE A 420 -6.23 -40.48 -17.45
C PHE A 420 -7.16 -41.56 -16.89
N LYS A 421 -7.93 -41.27 -15.83
CA LYS A 421 -8.88 -42.21 -15.22
C LYS A 421 -10.31 -42.02 -15.71
N LEU A 422 -10.79 -40.76 -15.81
CA LEU A 422 -12.16 -40.43 -16.20
C LEU A 422 -12.27 -39.44 -17.38
N GLY A 423 -11.17 -39.00 -17.98
CA GLY A 423 -11.14 -38.05 -19.10
C GLY A 423 -11.20 -36.57 -18.71
N PHE A 424 -11.38 -36.26 -17.42
CA PHE A 424 -11.43 -34.90 -16.88
C PHE A 424 -10.70 -34.81 -15.52
N PRO A 425 -10.24 -33.61 -15.11
CA PRO A 425 -9.61 -33.43 -13.79
C PRO A 425 -10.63 -33.47 -12.66
N TYR A 426 -10.39 -34.33 -11.66
CA TYR A 426 -11.27 -34.54 -10.51
C TYR A 426 -10.49 -34.94 -9.25
N LEU A 427 -11.12 -34.80 -8.09
CA LEU A 427 -10.69 -35.43 -6.84
C LEU A 427 -11.82 -36.27 -6.25
N ILE A 428 -11.50 -37.16 -5.31
CA ILE A 428 -12.49 -37.87 -4.50
C ILE A 428 -12.55 -37.19 -3.13
N PHE A 429 -13.75 -36.77 -2.72
CA PHE A 429 -13.99 -36.16 -1.40
C PHE A 429 -15.23 -36.80 -0.80
N ALA A 430 -15.14 -37.27 0.46
CA ALA A 430 -16.22 -37.99 1.15
C ALA A 430 -16.79 -39.21 0.36
N GLY A 431 -16.01 -39.81 -0.54
CA GLY A 431 -16.43 -40.91 -1.42
C GLY A 431 -17.04 -40.46 -2.76
N GLU A 432 -17.28 -39.17 -2.95
CA GLU A 432 -17.85 -38.61 -4.18
C GLU A 432 -16.78 -38.06 -5.14
N ILE A 433 -17.05 -38.15 -6.44
CA ILE A 433 -16.22 -37.54 -7.48
C ILE A 433 -16.58 -36.06 -7.59
N ARG A 434 -15.64 -35.18 -7.25
CA ARG A 434 -15.77 -33.73 -7.46
C ARG A 434 -14.84 -33.30 -8.59
N TRP A 435 -15.42 -32.88 -9.72
CA TRP A 435 -14.67 -32.29 -10.82
C TRP A 435 -14.13 -30.91 -10.43
N ILE A 436 -13.09 -30.47 -11.13
CA ILE A 436 -12.52 -29.15 -10.92
C ILE A 436 -13.42 -28.03 -11.50
N THR A 437 -13.58 -26.94 -10.75
CA THR A 437 -14.45 -25.78 -11.11
C THR A 437 -13.76 -24.42 -10.97
N THR A 438 -12.43 -24.45 -10.92
CA THR A 438 -11.52 -23.30 -10.95
C THR A 438 -10.15 -23.79 -11.41
N TYR A 439 -9.46 -23.03 -12.26
CA TYR A 439 -8.17 -23.41 -12.86
C TYR A 439 -8.22 -24.66 -13.76
N GLU A 440 -9.35 -24.94 -14.41
CA GLU A 440 -9.66 -26.19 -15.10
C GLU A 440 -8.63 -26.60 -16.17
N LEU A 441 -7.98 -25.63 -16.82
CA LEU A 441 -6.96 -25.89 -17.85
C LEU A 441 -5.61 -26.33 -17.25
N VAL A 442 -5.29 -25.97 -16.01
CA VAL A 442 -3.94 -26.16 -15.42
C VAL A 442 -3.56 -27.64 -15.23
N PRO A 443 -4.47 -28.54 -14.81
CA PRO A 443 -4.15 -29.97 -14.69
C PRO A 443 -3.79 -30.68 -16.00
N TYR A 444 -4.21 -30.17 -17.17
CA TYR A 444 -3.97 -30.83 -18.46
C TYR A 444 -2.49 -30.87 -18.89
N PRO A 445 -1.74 -29.75 -18.94
CA PRO A 445 -0.30 -29.80 -19.24
C PRO A 445 0.50 -30.50 -18.12
N GLN A 446 0.01 -30.51 -16.87
CA GLN A 446 0.61 -31.28 -15.77
C GLN A 446 0.49 -32.78 -16.01
N ALA A 447 -0.72 -33.26 -16.30
CA ALA A 447 -0.98 -34.66 -16.64
C ALA A 447 -0.13 -35.11 -17.84
N LEU A 448 -0.04 -34.30 -18.90
CA LEU A 448 0.82 -34.59 -20.05
C LEU A 448 2.31 -34.70 -19.65
N SER A 449 2.80 -33.79 -18.81
CA SER A 449 4.19 -33.83 -18.32
C SER A 449 4.46 -35.05 -17.42
N GLY A 450 3.53 -35.38 -16.52
CA GLY A 450 3.61 -36.57 -15.65
C GLY A 450 3.53 -37.89 -16.41
N TRP A 451 2.78 -37.93 -17.51
CA TRP A 451 2.71 -39.08 -18.40
C TRP A 451 4.02 -39.30 -19.19
N ILE A 452 4.65 -38.22 -19.68
CA ILE A 452 5.91 -38.30 -20.45
C ILE A 452 7.12 -38.60 -19.53
N PHE A 453 7.20 -37.95 -18.37
CA PHE A 453 8.41 -37.95 -17.53
C PHE A 453 8.26 -38.69 -16.19
N GLY A 454 7.08 -39.27 -15.91
CA GLY A 454 6.71 -39.76 -14.59
C GLY A 454 6.26 -38.64 -13.65
N TYR A 455 5.50 -38.97 -12.60
CA TYR A 455 5.00 -37.99 -11.63
C TYR A 455 6.07 -37.67 -10.58
N SER A 456 6.48 -36.39 -10.53
CA SER A 456 7.49 -35.84 -9.62
C SER A 456 7.31 -34.34 -9.47
N GLU A 457 7.91 -33.73 -8.45
CA GLU A 457 7.95 -32.27 -8.25
C GLU A 457 8.48 -31.55 -9.49
N TRP A 458 9.57 -32.05 -10.08
CA TRP A 458 10.17 -31.50 -11.29
C TRP A 458 9.22 -31.54 -12.49
N SER A 459 8.59 -32.69 -12.77
CA SER A 459 7.73 -32.84 -13.95
C SER A 459 6.40 -32.09 -13.82
N MET A 460 5.82 -31.99 -12.63
CA MET A 460 4.58 -31.23 -12.39
C MET A 460 4.78 -29.71 -12.48
N ARG A 461 5.99 -29.21 -12.17
CA ARG A 461 6.36 -27.79 -12.30
C ARG A 461 6.93 -27.41 -13.66
N LEU A 462 7.36 -28.38 -14.47
CA LEU A 462 7.92 -28.16 -15.81
C LEU A 462 7.00 -27.33 -16.73
N PRO A 463 5.66 -27.52 -16.78
CA PRO A 463 4.76 -26.64 -17.54
C PRO A 463 4.85 -25.17 -17.13
N SER A 464 4.83 -24.87 -15.82
CA SER A 464 4.94 -23.51 -15.30
C SER A 464 6.27 -22.85 -15.63
N CYS A 465 7.36 -23.63 -15.62
CA CYS A 465 8.69 -23.18 -15.99
C CYS A 465 8.78 -22.81 -17.48
N ILE A 466 8.21 -23.66 -18.35
CA ILE A 466 8.13 -23.42 -19.80
C ILE A 466 7.25 -22.19 -20.09
N MET A 467 6.04 -22.11 -19.51
CA MET A 467 5.13 -20.98 -19.77
C MET A 467 5.67 -19.66 -19.24
N GLY A 468 6.28 -19.65 -18.06
CA GLY A 468 6.97 -18.46 -17.52
C GLY A 468 8.12 -18.00 -18.42
N THR A 469 8.88 -18.96 -18.99
CA THR A 469 9.93 -18.66 -19.97
C THR A 469 9.37 -18.12 -21.29
N LEU A 470 8.28 -18.70 -21.81
CA LEU A 470 7.62 -18.20 -23.03
C LEU A 470 6.99 -16.82 -22.83
N CYS A 471 6.55 -16.50 -21.60
CA CYS A 471 6.01 -15.18 -21.25
C CYS A 471 7.05 -14.06 -21.46
N ILE A 472 8.33 -14.30 -21.17
CA ILE A 472 9.45 -13.40 -21.50
C ILE A 472 9.42 -13.02 -23.00
N GLY A 473 9.25 -14.02 -23.87
CA GLY A 473 9.14 -13.84 -25.32
C GLY A 473 7.92 -13.02 -25.74
N VAL A 474 6.75 -13.34 -25.17
CA VAL A 474 5.50 -12.59 -25.42
C VAL A 474 5.63 -11.13 -24.99
N ILE A 475 6.16 -10.86 -23.80
CA ILE A 475 6.38 -9.51 -23.26
C ILE A 475 7.33 -8.72 -24.16
N ALA A 476 8.43 -9.32 -24.62
CA ALA A 476 9.37 -8.66 -25.53
C ALA A 476 8.74 -8.29 -26.88
N LEU A 477 8.00 -9.23 -27.48
CA LEU A 477 7.35 -9.04 -28.77
C LEU A 477 6.18 -8.05 -28.68
N MET A 478 5.41 -8.09 -27.59
CA MET A 478 4.37 -7.11 -27.27
C MET A 478 4.99 -5.71 -27.10
N GLY A 479 5.99 -5.55 -26.22
CA GLY A 479 6.65 -4.26 -26.01
C GLY A 479 7.33 -3.71 -27.28
N ARG A 480 7.87 -4.58 -28.14
CA ARG A 480 8.33 -4.20 -29.48
C ARG A 480 7.20 -3.65 -30.35
N ARG A 481 6.04 -4.33 -30.39
CA ARG A 481 4.91 -4.00 -31.26
C ARG A 481 4.13 -2.76 -30.81
N LEU A 482 4.03 -2.51 -29.52
CA LEU A 482 3.37 -1.33 -28.96
C LEU A 482 4.29 -0.10 -28.93
N PHE A 483 5.62 -0.31 -28.83
CA PHE A 483 6.60 0.76 -28.70
C PHE A 483 7.81 0.57 -29.62
N ASN A 484 8.82 -0.18 -29.19
CA ASN A 484 10.04 -0.50 -29.94
C ASN A 484 10.88 -1.54 -29.18
N TRP A 485 11.91 -2.08 -29.83
CA TRP A 485 12.81 -3.09 -29.25
C TRP A 485 13.45 -2.72 -27.91
N ARG A 486 13.78 -1.44 -27.66
CA ARG A 486 14.42 -1.03 -26.39
C ARG A 486 13.46 -1.24 -25.21
N VAL A 487 12.19 -0.88 -25.40
CA VAL A 487 11.12 -1.10 -24.41
C VAL A 487 10.86 -2.59 -24.24
N GLY A 488 10.68 -3.34 -25.34
CA GLY A 488 10.40 -4.78 -25.29
C GLY A 488 11.49 -5.59 -24.60
N LEU A 489 12.76 -5.42 -25.01
CA LEU A 489 13.89 -6.17 -24.44
C LEU A 489 14.15 -5.80 -22.98
N PHE A 490 14.05 -4.51 -22.60
CA PHE A 490 14.26 -4.12 -21.21
C PHE A 490 13.14 -4.64 -20.29
N THR A 491 11.88 -4.54 -20.72
CA THR A 491 10.74 -5.10 -19.97
C THR A 491 10.90 -6.61 -19.78
N ALA A 492 11.29 -7.33 -20.84
CA ALA A 492 11.51 -8.77 -20.79
C ALA A 492 12.73 -9.15 -19.94
N PHE A 493 13.78 -8.34 -19.92
CA PHE A 493 14.95 -8.54 -19.04
C PHE A 493 14.58 -8.37 -17.56
N VAL A 494 13.83 -7.32 -17.21
CA VAL A 494 13.30 -7.13 -15.85
C VAL A 494 12.45 -8.34 -15.44
N TYR A 495 11.45 -8.71 -16.22
CA TYR A 495 10.57 -9.85 -15.93
C TYR A 495 11.32 -11.21 -15.91
N ALA A 496 12.36 -11.38 -16.73
CA ALA A 496 13.18 -12.59 -16.70
C ALA A 496 13.92 -12.76 -15.38
N CYS A 497 14.36 -11.65 -14.76
CA CYS A 497 15.14 -11.64 -13.53
C CYS A 497 14.33 -11.38 -12.24
N MET A 498 13.06 -10.97 -12.35
CA MET A 498 12.22 -10.60 -11.20
C MET A 498 11.93 -11.83 -10.31
N PRO A 499 12.31 -11.83 -9.01
CA PRO A 499 12.23 -13.02 -8.15
C PRO A 499 10.82 -13.61 -8.01
N LEU A 500 9.79 -12.75 -7.95
CA LEU A 500 8.38 -13.17 -7.88
C LEU A 500 7.96 -13.96 -9.15
N ASP A 501 8.33 -13.46 -10.34
CA ASP A 501 8.02 -14.11 -11.63
C ASP A 501 8.87 -15.37 -11.88
N VAL A 502 10.01 -15.51 -11.19
CA VAL A 502 10.79 -16.77 -11.15
C VAL A 502 10.10 -17.78 -10.24
N ARG A 503 9.69 -17.39 -9.02
CA ARG A 503 9.05 -18.27 -8.03
C ARG A 503 7.72 -18.84 -8.53
N TRP A 504 6.86 -18.04 -9.15
CA TRP A 504 5.59 -18.54 -9.73
C TRP A 504 5.81 -19.46 -10.93
N ALA A 505 6.88 -19.28 -11.70
CA ALA A 505 7.25 -20.21 -12.75
C ALA A 505 7.92 -21.50 -12.21
N GLN A 506 8.30 -21.53 -10.93
CA GLN A 506 8.76 -22.72 -10.21
C GLN A 506 7.65 -23.44 -9.44
N ASN A 507 6.41 -22.99 -9.55
CA ASN A 507 5.29 -23.52 -8.80
C ASN A 507 4.26 -24.16 -9.75
N ALA A 508 3.71 -25.31 -9.37
CA ALA A 508 2.73 -26.10 -10.11
C ALA A 508 1.30 -25.52 -10.05
N PHE A 509 1.12 -24.33 -9.46
CA PHE A 509 -0.16 -23.63 -9.40
C PHE A 509 -0.43 -22.77 -10.66
N TYR A 510 -1.66 -22.25 -10.77
CA TYR A 510 -2.14 -21.54 -11.96
C TYR A 510 -1.39 -20.25 -12.39
N PRO A 511 -0.71 -19.45 -11.53
CA PRO A 511 -0.35 -18.07 -11.90
C PRO A 511 0.57 -17.92 -13.11
N SER A 512 1.57 -18.80 -13.29
CA SER A 512 2.50 -18.74 -14.45
C SER A 512 1.77 -18.98 -15.78
N GLN A 513 0.92 -20.02 -15.84
CA GLN A 513 0.08 -20.32 -17.00
C GLN A 513 -0.89 -19.17 -17.29
N CYS A 514 -1.58 -18.68 -16.25
CA CYS A 514 -2.53 -17.58 -16.37
C CYS A 514 -1.88 -16.29 -16.89
N GLN A 515 -0.70 -15.93 -16.39
CA GLN A 515 0.05 -14.74 -16.81
C GLN A 515 0.54 -14.87 -18.26
N PHE A 516 1.05 -16.03 -18.68
CA PHE A 516 1.43 -16.30 -20.08
C PHE A 516 0.23 -16.15 -21.03
N MET A 517 -0.88 -16.83 -20.75
CA MET A 517 -2.08 -16.78 -21.60
C MET A 517 -2.69 -15.37 -21.61
N SER A 518 -2.68 -14.67 -20.48
CA SER A 518 -3.15 -13.27 -20.38
C SER A 518 -2.34 -12.32 -21.24
N MET A 519 -1.00 -12.37 -21.16
CA MET A 519 -0.12 -11.52 -21.97
C MET A 519 -0.28 -11.81 -23.46
N LEU A 520 -0.46 -13.08 -23.83
CA LEU A 520 -0.72 -13.48 -25.22
C LEU A 520 -2.07 -12.92 -25.70
N THR A 521 -3.13 -13.07 -24.90
CA THR A 521 -4.49 -12.55 -25.18
C THR A 521 -4.48 -11.04 -25.36
N ILE A 522 -3.86 -10.31 -24.43
CA ILE A 522 -3.72 -8.84 -24.46
C ILE A 522 -2.90 -8.37 -25.67
N TRP A 523 -1.85 -9.10 -26.06
CA TRP A 523 -1.08 -8.77 -27.26
C TRP A 523 -1.87 -9.03 -28.55
N LEU A 524 -2.51 -10.20 -28.69
CA LEU A 524 -3.27 -10.57 -29.88
C LEU A 524 -4.47 -9.63 -30.10
N PHE A 525 -5.16 -9.21 -29.03
CA PHE A 525 -6.24 -8.22 -29.12
C PHE A 525 -5.74 -6.87 -29.65
N TYR A 526 -4.56 -6.40 -29.20
CA TYR A 526 -3.94 -5.19 -29.74
C TYR A 526 -3.61 -5.31 -31.24
N GLU A 527 -3.06 -6.45 -31.67
CA GLU A 527 -2.78 -6.73 -33.09
C GLU A 527 -4.08 -6.75 -33.93
N ALA A 528 -5.22 -7.17 -33.35
CA ALA A 528 -6.53 -7.16 -33.99
C ALA A 528 -7.11 -5.76 -34.20
N ILE A 529 -7.03 -4.87 -33.19
CA ILE A 529 -7.70 -3.55 -33.17
C ILE A 529 -6.87 -2.42 -33.80
N ARG A 530 -5.56 -2.61 -34.02
CA ARG A 530 -4.68 -1.54 -34.55
C ARG A 530 -4.93 -1.19 -36.02
N VAL A 531 -5.55 -2.09 -36.80
CA VAL A 531 -5.89 -1.90 -38.22
C VAL A 531 -7.38 -1.58 -38.40
N ARG A 532 -7.80 -1.20 -39.61
CA ARG A 532 -9.21 -1.16 -40.04
C ARG A 532 -9.35 -1.92 -41.37
N PRO A 533 -10.34 -2.80 -41.56
CA PRO A 533 -11.25 -3.37 -40.55
C PRO A 533 -10.49 -4.17 -39.47
N LEU A 534 -11.20 -4.75 -38.49
CA LEU A 534 -10.57 -5.58 -37.45
C LEU A 534 -9.88 -6.80 -38.08
N HIS A 535 -8.66 -7.11 -37.65
CA HIS A 535 -7.92 -8.23 -38.23
C HIS A 535 -8.48 -9.58 -37.74
N ARG A 536 -9.38 -10.18 -38.54
CA ARG A 536 -10.13 -11.40 -38.20
C ARG A 536 -9.28 -12.51 -37.59
N GLY A 537 -8.11 -12.82 -38.17
CA GLY A 537 -7.20 -13.86 -37.64
C GLY A 537 -6.67 -13.58 -36.23
N TYR A 538 -6.27 -12.33 -35.94
CA TYR A 538 -5.81 -11.94 -34.60
C TYR A 538 -6.98 -11.86 -33.62
N LEU A 539 -8.18 -11.49 -34.07
CA LEU A 539 -9.38 -11.48 -33.23
C LEU A 539 -9.80 -12.91 -32.84
N THR A 540 -9.79 -13.86 -33.78
CA THR A 540 -10.01 -15.28 -33.48
C THR A 540 -8.95 -15.81 -32.52
N ALA A 541 -7.66 -15.53 -32.79
CA ALA A 541 -6.57 -15.98 -31.93
C ALA A 541 -6.66 -15.38 -30.51
N ALA A 542 -7.01 -14.10 -30.38
CA ALA A 542 -7.26 -13.45 -29.09
C ALA A 542 -8.47 -14.06 -28.37
N SER A 543 -9.51 -14.49 -29.09
CA SER A 543 -10.70 -15.12 -28.50
C SER A 543 -10.39 -16.53 -27.98
N VAL A 544 -9.63 -17.32 -28.73
CA VAL A 544 -9.15 -18.64 -28.29
C VAL A 544 -8.21 -18.48 -27.09
N ALA A 545 -7.25 -17.56 -27.17
CA ALA A 545 -6.34 -17.26 -26.06
C ALA A 545 -7.10 -16.76 -24.82
N PHE A 546 -8.15 -15.95 -24.99
CA PHE A 546 -9.01 -15.54 -23.88
C PHE A 546 -9.71 -16.75 -23.22
N CYS A 547 -10.31 -17.66 -24.00
CA CYS A 547 -10.92 -18.86 -23.43
C CYS A 547 -9.90 -19.71 -22.64
N LEU A 548 -8.67 -19.86 -23.16
CA LEU A 548 -7.59 -20.55 -22.43
C LEU A 548 -7.13 -19.78 -21.18
N THR A 549 -7.14 -18.45 -21.22
CA THR A 549 -6.82 -17.59 -20.08
C THR A 549 -7.88 -17.74 -18.97
N TYR A 550 -9.15 -17.66 -19.35
CA TYR A 550 -10.30 -17.81 -18.46
C TYR A 550 -10.38 -19.20 -17.83
N LEU A 551 -10.11 -20.27 -18.59
CA LEU A 551 -9.99 -21.63 -18.05
C LEU A 551 -8.68 -21.86 -17.26
N SER A 552 -7.70 -20.96 -17.35
CA SER A 552 -6.52 -21.00 -16.47
C SER A 552 -6.80 -20.34 -15.12
N TRP A 553 -7.59 -19.26 -15.10
CA TRP A 553 -8.24 -18.72 -13.91
C TRP A 553 -9.41 -17.81 -14.30
N GLU A 554 -10.58 -18.08 -13.74
CA GLU A 554 -11.84 -17.45 -14.13
C GLU A 554 -11.95 -15.97 -13.75
N GLY A 555 -11.18 -15.50 -12.75
CA GLY A 555 -11.08 -14.08 -12.41
C GLY A 555 -10.53 -13.21 -13.55
N THR A 556 -9.88 -13.81 -14.54
CA THR A 556 -9.46 -13.10 -15.76
C THR A 556 -10.62 -12.68 -16.67
N ALA A 557 -11.88 -13.03 -16.36
CA ALA A 557 -13.06 -12.48 -17.03
C ALA A 557 -13.06 -10.94 -17.11
N PHE A 558 -12.46 -10.26 -16.13
CA PHE A 558 -12.30 -8.80 -16.11
C PHE A 558 -11.45 -8.24 -17.28
N VAL A 559 -10.73 -9.08 -18.02
CA VAL A 559 -10.07 -8.70 -19.28
C VAL A 559 -11.11 -8.27 -20.34
N LEU A 560 -12.34 -8.81 -20.34
CA LEU A 560 -13.38 -8.42 -21.31
C LEU A 560 -13.85 -6.96 -21.16
N PRO A 561 -14.31 -6.47 -19.98
CA PRO A 561 -14.63 -5.05 -19.83
C PRO A 561 -13.39 -4.16 -20.05
N ALA A 562 -12.19 -4.59 -19.64
CA ALA A 562 -10.95 -3.88 -19.94
C ALA A 562 -10.70 -3.76 -21.46
N PHE A 563 -10.99 -4.79 -22.25
CA PHE A 563 -10.90 -4.76 -23.72
C PHE A 563 -11.92 -3.83 -24.38
N VAL A 564 -13.17 -3.82 -23.90
CA VAL A 564 -14.20 -2.89 -24.41
C VAL A 564 -13.77 -1.44 -24.19
N ILE A 565 -13.34 -1.10 -22.97
CA ILE A 565 -12.91 0.27 -22.65
C ILE A 565 -11.60 0.62 -23.36
N ALA A 566 -10.64 -0.32 -23.46
CA ALA A 566 -9.42 -0.10 -24.23
C ALA A 566 -9.68 0.12 -25.73
N LEU A 567 -10.66 -0.56 -26.32
CA LEU A 567 -11.08 -0.31 -27.70
C LEU A 567 -11.62 1.12 -27.86
N LEU A 568 -12.51 1.56 -26.96
CA LEU A 568 -13.07 2.92 -26.94
C LEU A 568 -11.98 4.00 -26.76
N VAL A 569 -10.99 3.80 -25.87
CA VAL A 569 -9.90 4.77 -25.61
C VAL A 569 -8.82 4.77 -26.70
N VAL A 570 -8.56 3.63 -27.34
CA VAL A 570 -7.63 3.57 -28.48
C VAL A 570 -8.27 4.13 -29.75
N ARG A 571 -9.58 3.93 -29.94
CA ARG A 571 -10.38 4.31 -31.11
C ARG A 571 -11.55 5.25 -30.74
N PRO A 572 -11.29 6.43 -30.14
CA PRO A 572 -12.35 7.32 -29.68
C PRO A 572 -13.22 7.79 -30.86
N PHE A 573 -14.53 7.81 -30.64
CA PHE A 573 -15.57 8.17 -31.62
C PHE A 573 -15.64 7.28 -32.88
N GLU A 574 -14.92 6.16 -32.91
CA GLU A 574 -15.05 5.16 -33.97
C GLU A 574 -16.09 4.11 -33.59
N TRP A 575 -17.18 3.96 -34.36
CA TRP A 575 -18.25 2.97 -34.09
C TRP A 575 -18.40 1.88 -35.17
N TRP A 576 -17.51 1.87 -36.17
CA TRP A 576 -17.58 0.94 -37.31
C TRP A 576 -17.38 -0.54 -36.90
N TRP A 577 -16.65 -0.81 -35.82
CA TRP A 577 -16.39 -2.16 -35.31
C TRP A 577 -17.65 -2.84 -34.75
N LEU A 578 -18.68 -2.08 -34.37
CA LEU A 578 -20.02 -2.62 -34.05
C LEU A 578 -20.74 -3.21 -35.27
N LYS A 579 -20.22 -3.02 -36.49
CA LYS A 579 -20.78 -3.63 -37.72
C LYS A 579 -20.04 -4.92 -38.12
N GLU A 580 -18.97 -5.29 -37.42
CA GLU A 580 -18.14 -6.45 -37.76
C GLU A 580 -18.75 -7.75 -37.25
N PHE A 581 -19.47 -8.49 -38.10
CA PHE A 581 -20.09 -9.78 -37.72
C PHE A 581 -19.09 -10.78 -37.12
N HIS A 582 -17.82 -10.73 -37.52
CA HIS A 582 -16.76 -11.59 -36.96
C HIS A 582 -16.50 -11.33 -35.46
N LEU A 583 -16.68 -10.09 -34.99
CA LEU A 583 -16.57 -9.75 -33.57
C LEU A 583 -17.68 -10.44 -32.76
N TYR A 584 -18.92 -10.44 -33.26
CA TYR A 584 -20.04 -11.12 -32.59
C TYR A 584 -19.87 -12.64 -32.55
N ARG A 585 -19.31 -13.27 -33.60
CA ARG A 585 -18.94 -14.69 -33.58
C ARG A 585 -17.91 -14.98 -32.48
N CYS A 586 -16.88 -14.16 -32.37
CA CYS A 586 -15.86 -14.25 -31.31
C CYS A 586 -16.48 -14.09 -29.91
N LEU A 587 -17.32 -13.07 -29.70
CA LEU A 587 -18.03 -12.83 -28.44
C LEU A 587 -18.97 -13.98 -28.06
N PHE A 588 -19.67 -14.57 -29.03
CA PHE A 588 -20.53 -15.74 -28.80
C PHE A 588 -19.74 -16.93 -28.25
N PHE A 589 -18.62 -17.30 -28.86
CA PHE A 589 -17.80 -18.42 -28.37
C PHE A 589 -17.17 -18.14 -27.00
N MET A 590 -16.67 -16.92 -26.75
CA MET A 590 -16.16 -16.55 -25.42
C MET A 590 -17.26 -16.58 -24.36
N GLY A 591 -18.44 -16.01 -24.67
CA GLY A 591 -19.61 -16.02 -23.78
C GLY A 591 -20.11 -17.43 -23.48
N ALA A 592 -20.15 -18.32 -24.49
CA ALA A 592 -20.55 -19.71 -24.30
C ALA A 592 -19.63 -20.46 -23.32
N VAL A 593 -18.30 -20.26 -23.42
CA VAL A 593 -17.33 -20.85 -22.48
C VAL A 593 -17.50 -20.29 -21.06
N VAL A 594 -17.61 -18.97 -20.93
CA VAL A 594 -17.81 -18.29 -19.64
C VAL A 594 -19.10 -18.75 -18.95
N VAL A 595 -20.22 -18.78 -19.68
CA VAL A 595 -21.52 -19.21 -19.14
C VAL A 595 -21.49 -20.70 -18.78
N ALA A 596 -20.93 -21.57 -19.63
CA ALA A 596 -20.86 -23.01 -19.33
C ALA A 596 -20.01 -23.32 -18.09
N GLN A 597 -18.85 -22.66 -17.94
CA GLN A 597 -18.00 -22.80 -16.76
C GLN A 597 -18.69 -22.25 -15.51
N TYR A 598 -19.31 -21.07 -15.60
CA TYR A 598 -20.03 -20.48 -14.47
C TYR A 598 -21.18 -21.37 -14.00
N CYS A 599 -21.99 -21.89 -14.92
CA CYS A 599 -23.02 -22.89 -14.60
C CYS A 599 -22.43 -24.14 -13.93
N SER A 600 -21.33 -24.69 -14.45
CA SER A 600 -20.65 -25.85 -13.85
C SER A 600 -20.19 -25.57 -12.41
N ARG A 601 -19.59 -24.40 -12.16
CA ARG A 601 -19.16 -23.97 -10.82
C ARG A 601 -20.34 -23.76 -9.88
N THR A 602 -21.45 -23.17 -10.35
CA THR A 602 -22.67 -23.00 -9.55
C THR A 602 -23.31 -24.34 -9.20
N ILE A 603 -23.33 -25.31 -10.12
CA ILE A 603 -23.90 -26.65 -9.89
C ILE A 603 -23.06 -27.46 -8.90
N ALA A 604 -21.73 -27.35 -8.96
CA ALA A 604 -20.82 -28.07 -8.05
C ALA A 604 -20.64 -27.42 -6.67
N GLY A 605 -21.25 -26.25 -6.44
CA GLY A 605 -21.14 -25.51 -5.19
C GLY A 605 -22.16 -25.97 -4.16
N ASP A 606 -21.78 -26.92 -3.31
CA ASP A 606 -22.60 -27.29 -2.15
C ASP A 606 -22.61 -26.17 -1.09
N PRO A 607 -23.79 -25.76 -0.59
CA PRO A 607 -23.89 -24.83 0.54
C PRO A 607 -23.49 -25.55 1.84
N TYR A 608 -22.21 -25.47 2.20
CA TYR A 608 -21.72 -25.92 3.50
C TYR A 608 -21.86 -24.82 4.55
N LEU A 609 -22.33 -25.20 5.75
CA LEU A 609 -22.67 -24.28 6.83
C LEU A 609 -21.39 -23.86 7.59
N MET A 610 -20.64 -22.94 6.99
CA MET A 610 -19.46 -22.30 7.61
C MET A 610 -19.86 -21.09 8.44
N VAL A 611 -19.18 -20.88 9.58
CA VAL A 611 -19.20 -19.58 10.26
C VAL A 611 -18.27 -18.63 9.50
N GLY A 612 -18.85 -17.73 8.70
CA GLY A 612 -18.13 -16.72 7.91
C GLY A 612 -18.16 -16.96 6.39
N SER A 613 -17.44 -16.11 5.65
CA SER A 613 -17.34 -16.19 4.19
C SER A 613 -16.01 -16.81 3.74
N GLY A 614 -16.05 -17.97 3.07
CA GLY A 614 -14.89 -18.62 2.47
C GLY A 614 -14.78 -18.39 0.95
N LEU A 615 -13.65 -18.80 0.34
CA LEU A 615 -13.45 -18.76 -1.12
C LEU A 615 -14.54 -19.55 -1.90
N SER A 616 -15.11 -20.57 -1.27
CA SER A 616 -16.27 -21.33 -1.79
C SER A 616 -17.48 -20.45 -2.11
N ASN A 617 -17.64 -19.33 -1.41
CA ASN A 617 -18.81 -18.45 -1.52
C ASN A 617 -18.63 -17.42 -2.65
N VAL A 618 -17.43 -17.30 -3.21
CA VAL A 618 -17.12 -16.43 -4.35
C VAL A 618 -17.27 -17.24 -5.64
N ALA A 619 -18.48 -17.28 -6.21
CA ALA A 619 -18.75 -17.99 -7.47
C ALA A 619 -18.43 -17.14 -8.72
N GLY A 620 -18.36 -15.82 -8.58
CA GLY A 620 -18.13 -14.88 -9.68
C GLY A 620 -18.04 -13.43 -9.19
N PRO A 621 -18.15 -12.44 -10.10
CA PRO A 621 -18.16 -11.02 -9.73
C PRO A 621 -19.27 -10.69 -8.73
N SER A 622 -18.94 -9.90 -7.71
CA SER A 622 -19.87 -9.45 -6.66
C SER A 622 -19.70 -7.95 -6.45
N LEU A 623 -20.66 -7.27 -5.84
CA LEU A 623 -20.51 -5.84 -5.52
C LEU A 623 -19.68 -5.68 -4.24
N PHE A 624 -18.37 -5.96 -4.32
CA PHE A 624 -17.50 -6.09 -3.15
C PHE A 624 -17.45 -4.81 -2.29
N PHE A 625 -17.56 -3.64 -2.94
CA PHE A 625 -17.68 -2.33 -2.29
C PHE A 625 -18.91 -2.14 -1.39
N LEU A 626 -19.87 -3.07 -1.39
CA LEU A 626 -21.00 -3.11 -0.45
C LEU A 626 -20.74 -4.01 0.78
N THR A 627 -19.59 -4.66 0.86
CA THR A 627 -19.26 -5.59 1.95
C THR A 627 -18.36 -4.94 3.01
N PRO A 628 -18.46 -5.33 4.30
CA PRO A 628 -17.57 -4.80 5.34
C PRO A 628 -16.08 -5.11 5.17
N ALA A 629 -15.73 -6.06 4.30
CA ALA A 629 -14.35 -6.47 4.03
C ALA A 629 -13.70 -5.68 2.87
N TYR A 630 -14.37 -4.66 2.34
CA TYR A 630 -13.86 -3.85 1.23
C TYR A 630 -12.70 -2.94 1.64
N THR A 631 -11.50 -3.25 1.14
CA THR A 631 -10.26 -2.46 1.33
C THR A 631 -9.78 -1.94 -0.04
N PRO A 632 -10.21 -0.73 -0.49
CA PRO A 632 -9.89 -0.23 -1.83
C PRO A 632 -8.39 -0.02 -2.08
N GLU A 633 -7.62 0.22 -1.02
CA GLU A 633 -6.17 0.37 -1.01
C GLU A 633 -5.39 -0.93 -1.29
N PHE A 634 -5.97 -2.12 -1.06
CA PHE A 634 -5.21 -3.39 -1.09
C PHE A 634 -4.42 -3.61 -2.38
N TYR A 635 -5.03 -3.42 -3.55
CA TYR A 635 -4.32 -3.55 -4.83
C TYR A 635 -3.52 -2.30 -5.22
N ILE A 636 -3.72 -1.16 -4.55
CA ILE A 636 -2.77 -0.04 -4.63
C ILE A 636 -1.47 -0.48 -3.97
N ASP A 637 -1.53 -1.00 -2.75
CA ASP A 637 -0.35 -1.40 -1.98
C ASP A 637 0.35 -2.65 -2.55
N LYS A 638 -0.42 -3.66 -2.97
CA LYS A 638 0.15 -4.95 -3.43
C LYS A 638 0.55 -4.99 -4.91
N LEU A 639 0.15 -4.01 -5.73
CA LEU A 639 0.55 -3.92 -7.15
C LEU A 639 1.21 -2.60 -7.52
N TRP A 640 0.64 -1.45 -7.17
CA TRP A 640 1.15 -0.16 -7.63
C TRP A 640 2.28 0.37 -6.74
N LEU A 641 2.16 0.18 -5.43
CA LEU A 641 3.10 0.65 -4.40
C LEU A 641 3.89 -0.49 -3.74
N SER A 642 3.80 -1.70 -4.28
CA SER A 642 4.68 -2.81 -3.92
C SER A 642 6.13 -2.43 -4.17
N GLU A 643 7.05 -2.86 -3.30
CA GLU A 643 8.45 -2.45 -3.30
C GLU A 643 9.11 -2.58 -4.67
N ASN A 644 8.80 -3.66 -5.41
CA ASN A 644 9.31 -3.92 -6.77
C ASN A 644 8.72 -3.02 -7.88
N HIS A 645 7.63 -2.31 -7.61
CA HIS A 645 6.79 -1.64 -8.61
C HIS A 645 6.73 -0.11 -8.44
N VAL A 646 7.04 0.45 -7.26
CA VAL A 646 6.91 1.89 -6.96
C VAL A 646 7.53 2.80 -8.03
N PHE A 647 8.76 2.55 -8.50
CA PHE A 647 9.37 3.39 -9.53
C PHE A 647 8.78 3.17 -10.92
N PHE A 648 8.26 1.98 -11.25
CA PHE A 648 7.49 1.80 -12.47
C PHE A 648 6.21 2.63 -12.42
N THR A 649 5.50 2.62 -11.29
CA THR A 649 4.31 3.44 -11.03
C THR A 649 4.61 4.94 -11.13
N ILE A 650 5.67 5.42 -10.48
CA ILE A 650 6.10 6.82 -10.58
C ILE A 650 6.45 7.17 -12.03
N MET A 651 7.17 6.30 -12.76
CA MET A 651 7.46 6.52 -14.18
C MET A 651 6.19 6.53 -15.04
N ILE A 652 5.19 5.68 -14.78
CA ILE A 652 3.90 5.69 -15.49
C ILE A 652 3.23 7.06 -15.36
N PHE A 653 3.07 7.56 -14.13
CA PHE A 653 2.38 8.82 -13.88
C PHE A 653 3.17 10.03 -14.39
N LEU A 654 4.49 10.10 -14.16
CA LEU A 654 5.34 11.16 -14.74
C LEU A 654 5.38 11.10 -16.28
N GLY A 655 5.31 9.91 -16.86
CA GLY A 655 5.30 9.68 -18.29
C GLY A 655 3.96 9.97 -18.96
N LEU A 656 2.85 9.95 -18.21
CA LEU A 656 1.48 9.98 -18.75
C LEU A 656 1.22 11.19 -19.68
N PRO A 657 1.56 12.46 -19.32
CA PRO A 657 1.38 13.61 -20.22
C PRO A 657 2.17 13.51 -21.53
N PHE A 658 3.29 12.79 -21.52
CA PHE A 658 4.21 12.67 -22.65
C PHE A 658 3.94 11.43 -23.51
N CYS A 659 3.31 10.40 -22.94
CA CYS A 659 3.09 9.09 -23.55
C CYS A 659 1.64 8.90 -24.04
N TRP A 660 0.65 9.65 -23.53
CA TRP A 660 -0.77 9.51 -23.90
C TRP A 660 -1.07 9.66 -25.41
N ALA A 661 -0.22 10.38 -26.15
CA ALA A 661 -0.33 10.46 -27.61
C ALA A 661 -0.04 9.11 -28.31
N LYS A 662 0.70 8.20 -27.68
CA LYS A 662 1.05 6.88 -28.22
C LYS A 662 -0.10 5.89 -27.97
N ARG A 663 -0.72 5.38 -29.04
CA ARG A 663 -1.82 4.39 -28.95
C ARG A 663 -1.47 3.17 -28.09
N GLY A 664 -0.26 2.65 -28.18
CA GLY A 664 0.22 1.54 -27.36
C GLY A 664 0.27 1.87 -25.86
N PHE A 665 0.64 3.09 -25.47
CA PHE A 665 0.64 3.49 -24.05
C PHE A 665 -0.79 3.60 -23.51
N ARG A 666 -1.69 4.26 -24.27
CA ARG A 666 -3.12 4.35 -23.89
C ARG A 666 -3.72 2.97 -23.71
N TYR A 667 -3.45 2.04 -24.62
CA TYR A 667 -3.93 0.68 -24.54
C TYR A 667 -3.50 -0.04 -23.26
N VAL A 668 -2.19 -0.09 -22.98
CA VAL A 668 -1.64 -0.76 -21.78
C VAL A 668 -2.16 -0.12 -20.50
N PHE A 669 -2.11 1.22 -20.41
CA PHE A 669 -2.57 1.94 -19.23
C PHE A 669 -4.08 1.76 -19.00
N THR A 670 -4.90 1.78 -20.05
CA THR A 670 -6.35 1.56 -19.92
C THR A 670 -6.64 0.15 -19.42
N ILE A 671 -5.99 -0.88 -19.97
CA ILE A 671 -6.19 -2.25 -19.47
C ILE A 671 -5.72 -2.38 -18.02
N LEU A 672 -4.54 -1.86 -17.68
CA LEU A 672 -4.00 -1.90 -16.32
C LEU A 672 -4.94 -1.23 -15.30
N VAL A 673 -5.44 -0.03 -15.60
CA VAL A 673 -6.39 0.70 -14.73
C VAL A 673 -7.74 0.00 -14.65
N MET A 674 -8.30 -0.49 -15.76
CA MET A 674 -9.60 -1.19 -15.72
C MET A 674 -9.52 -2.54 -15.02
N LEU A 675 -8.40 -3.27 -15.15
CA LEU A 675 -8.17 -4.51 -14.38
C LEU A 675 -8.04 -4.21 -12.89
N TRP A 676 -7.23 -3.22 -12.50
CA TRP A 676 -7.14 -2.77 -11.10
C TRP A 676 -8.51 -2.35 -10.54
N PHE A 677 -9.27 -1.53 -11.27
CA PHE A 677 -10.62 -1.12 -10.89
C PHE A 677 -11.55 -2.32 -10.71
N CYS A 678 -11.54 -3.29 -11.62
CA CYS A 678 -12.41 -4.45 -11.54
C CYS A 678 -12.05 -5.41 -10.39
N HIS A 679 -10.77 -5.67 -10.14
CA HIS A 679 -10.36 -6.51 -9.01
C HIS A 679 -10.68 -5.84 -7.67
N THR A 680 -10.47 -4.53 -7.58
CA THR A 680 -10.76 -3.78 -6.36
C THR A 680 -12.27 -3.74 -6.05
N ASN A 681 -13.12 -3.52 -7.06
CA ASN A 681 -14.56 -3.29 -6.82
C ASN A 681 -15.44 -4.54 -6.97
N PHE A 682 -14.98 -5.57 -7.70
CA PHE A 682 -15.83 -6.72 -8.06
C PHE A 682 -15.31 -8.11 -7.63
N LEU A 683 -14.12 -8.21 -7.03
CA LEU A 683 -13.58 -9.47 -6.53
C LEU A 683 -13.59 -9.47 -4.99
N ALA A 684 -14.58 -10.14 -4.40
CA ALA A 684 -14.69 -10.34 -2.94
C ALA A 684 -13.71 -11.39 -2.38
N ALA A 685 -12.48 -11.39 -2.89
CA ALA A 685 -11.37 -12.22 -2.45
C ALA A 685 -10.07 -11.44 -2.68
N LEU A 686 -9.41 -11.05 -1.61
CA LEU A 686 -8.19 -10.23 -1.65
C LEU A 686 -6.96 -11.14 -1.52
N SER A 687 -6.12 -11.17 -2.55
CA SER A 687 -4.81 -11.82 -2.48
C SER A 687 -3.88 -11.27 -3.58
N PRO A 688 -2.58 -11.08 -3.34
CA PRO A 688 -1.66 -10.53 -4.34
C PRO A 688 -1.52 -11.40 -5.60
N ARG A 689 -1.78 -12.72 -5.50
CA ARG A 689 -1.79 -13.64 -6.66
C ARG A 689 -2.83 -13.27 -7.73
N TYR A 690 -3.88 -12.53 -7.36
CA TYR A 690 -4.93 -12.11 -8.30
C TYR A 690 -4.53 -10.95 -9.20
N CYS A 691 -3.57 -10.09 -8.80
CA CYS A 691 -3.03 -9.05 -9.68
C CYS A 691 -1.80 -9.50 -10.51
N TYR A 692 -1.19 -10.64 -10.17
CA TYR A 692 0.02 -11.17 -10.80
C TYR A 692 -0.11 -11.35 -12.33
N TYR A 693 -1.27 -11.78 -12.82
CA TYR A 693 -1.44 -12.09 -14.25
C TYR A 693 -1.33 -10.86 -15.17
N TYR A 694 -1.54 -9.65 -14.63
CA TYR A 694 -1.40 -8.38 -15.37
C TYR A 694 -0.29 -7.46 -14.83
N GLN A 695 0.46 -7.91 -13.81
CA GLN A 695 1.70 -7.27 -13.34
C GLN A 695 2.68 -6.87 -14.46
N PRO A 696 2.91 -7.67 -15.52
CA PRO A 696 3.86 -7.27 -16.58
C PRO A 696 3.43 -6.01 -17.35
N LEU A 697 2.15 -5.60 -17.27
CA LEU A 697 1.69 -4.33 -17.83
C LEU A 697 2.23 -3.12 -17.06
N VAL A 698 2.42 -3.22 -15.75
CA VAL A 698 3.06 -2.18 -14.91
C VAL A 698 4.52 -2.00 -15.36
N ILE A 699 5.26 -3.11 -15.45
CA ILE A 699 6.66 -3.13 -15.89
C ILE A 699 6.79 -2.55 -17.31
N LEU A 700 5.90 -2.95 -18.23
CA LEU A 700 5.89 -2.49 -19.61
C LEU A 700 5.55 -1.00 -19.71
N ALA A 701 4.54 -0.52 -18.99
CA ALA A 701 4.13 0.89 -19.03
C ALA A 701 5.19 1.80 -18.38
N GLY A 702 5.76 1.41 -17.25
CA GLY A 702 6.86 2.13 -16.59
C GLY A 702 8.12 2.19 -17.47
N THR A 703 8.49 1.06 -18.10
CA THR A 703 9.60 1.02 -19.08
C THR A 703 9.31 1.91 -20.29
N ALA A 704 8.09 1.84 -20.86
CA ALA A 704 7.70 2.65 -22.00
C ALA A 704 7.74 4.16 -21.68
N ALA A 705 7.33 4.53 -20.47
CA ALA A 705 7.43 5.89 -19.96
C ALA A 705 8.89 6.34 -19.78
N ALA A 706 9.70 5.57 -19.06
CA ALA A 706 11.11 5.87 -18.81
C ALA A 706 11.91 6.04 -20.12
N VAL A 707 11.76 5.11 -21.09
CA VAL A 707 12.41 5.21 -22.41
C VAL A 707 11.90 6.43 -23.19
N THR A 708 10.62 6.81 -23.06
CA THR A 708 10.07 8.00 -23.73
C THR A 708 10.57 9.30 -23.12
N LEU A 709 10.70 9.36 -21.79
CA LEU A 709 11.29 10.49 -21.07
C LEU A 709 12.78 10.63 -21.41
N TYR A 710 13.52 9.52 -21.45
CA TYR A 710 14.90 9.46 -21.89
C TYR A 710 15.10 9.97 -23.33
N ASP A 711 14.29 9.49 -24.30
CA ASP A 711 14.34 9.99 -25.69
C ASP A 711 14.08 11.51 -25.76
N ARG A 712 13.19 12.04 -24.89
CA ARG A 712 12.96 13.49 -24.76
C ARG A 712 14.15 14.24 -24.16
N LEU A 713 14.78 13.73 -23.11
CA LEU A 713 15.99 14.31 -22.51
C LEU A 713 17.13 14.38 -23.54
N VAL A 714 17.35 13.30 -24.30
CA VAL A 714 18.33 13.28 -25.39
C VAL A 714 17.95 14.27 -26.51
N SER A 715 16.68 14.41 -26.86
CA SER A 715 16.23 15.41 -27.84
C SER A 715 16.49 16.85 -27.35
N LEU A 716 16.22 17.14 -26.08
CA LEU A 716 16.52 18.42 -25.45
C LEU A 716 18.03 18.72 -25.47
N ALA A 717 18.88 17.73 -25.17
CA ALA A 717 20.34 17.89 -25.23
C ALA A 717 20.86 18.24 -26.64
N HIS A 718 20.24 17.72 -27.70
CA HIS A 718 20.56 18.10 -29.08
C HIS A 718 20.09 19.54 -29.40
N ARG A 719 18.90 19.95 -28.92
CA ARG A 719 18.36 21.30 -29.11
C ARG A 719 19.12 22.38 -28.31
N ALA A 720 19.64 22.05 -27.14
CA ALA A 720 20.38 22.95 -26.24
C ALA A 720 21.85 23.21 -26.68
N GLY A 721 22.11 23.21 -27.99
CA GLY A 721 23.44 23.49 -28.56
C GLY A 721 24.33 22.27 -28.83
N ASN A 722 23.80 21.04 -28.73
CA ASN A 722 24.50 19.78 -29.09
C ASN A 722 25.85 19.54 -28.39
N MET A 723 26.06 20.14 -27.21
CA MET A 723 27.29 19.97 -26.43
C MET A 723 27.46 18.52 -25.96
N THR A 724 28.68 17.99 -26.01
CA THR A 724 28.99 16.62 -25.57
C THR A 724 28.65 16.41 -24.10
N VAL A 725 28.95 17.37 -23.21
CA VAL A 725 28.66 17.28 -21.76
C VAL A 725 27.15 17.13 -21.50
N ALA A 726 26.30 17.92 -22.17
CA ALA A 726 24.85 17.84 -22.04
C ALA A 726 24.28 16.50 -22.54
N ARG A 727 24.84 15.95 -23.62
CA ARG A 727 24.47 14.61 -24.12
C ARG A 727 24.92 13.51 -23.16
N VAL A 728 26.12 13.59 -22.58
CA VAL A 728 26.62 12.65 -21.57
C VAL A 728 25.71 12.67 -20.33
N ALA A 729 25.33 13.85 -19.83
CA ALA A 729 24.37 13.97 -18.73
C ALA A 729 22.99 13.37 -19.05
N ALA A 730 22.44 13.62 -20.25
CA ALA A 730 21.17 13.01 -20.67
C ALA A 730 21.26 11.48 -20.78
N HIS A 731 22.37 10.94 -21.30
CA HIS A 731 22.62 9.50 -21.36
C HIS A 731 22.85 8.87 -19.99
N ALA A 732 23.61 9.52 -19.11
CA ALA A 732 23.81 9.10 -17.72
C ALA A 732 22.49 9.07 -16.93
N THR A 733 21.63 10.09 -17.10
CA THR A 733 20.29 10.13 -16.50
C THR A 733 19.43 8.96 -16.98
N GLY A 734 19.35 8.74 -18.29
CA GLY A 734 18.56 7.65 -18.86
C GLY A 734 19.05 6.27 -18.42
N LEU A 735 20.37 6.07 -18.38
CA LEU A 735 20.96 4.82 -17.90
C LEU A 735 20.68 4.63 -16.40
N ALA A 736 20.88 5.65 -15.56
CA ALA A 736 20.63 5.59 -14.13
C ALA A 736 19.16 5.27 -13.82
N VAL A 737 18.19 5.85 -14.53
CA VAL A 737 16.77 5.54 -14.37
C VAL A 737 16.47 4.09 -14.76
N LEU A 738 17.04 3.56 -15.86
CA LEU A 738 16.86 2.15 -16.24
C LEU A 738 17.53 1.20 -15.22
N THR A 739 18.75 1.52 -14.77
CA THR A 739 19.42 0.75 -13.71
C THR A 739 18.59 0.74 -12.41
N LEU A 740 18.01 1.88 -12.03
CA LEU A 740 17.18 2.01 -10.84
C LEU A 740 15.86 1.22 -10.94
N LEU A 741 15.21 1.21 -12.12
CA LEU A 741 14.05 0.34 -12.37
C LEU A 741 14.42 -1.15 -12.26
N PHE A 742 15.59 -1.55 -12.76
CA PHE A 742 16.05 -2.94 -12.65
C PHE A 742 16.41 -3.32 -11.20
N LEU A 743 17.17 -2.48 -10.49
CA LEU A 743 17.56 -2.75 -9.10
C LEU A 743 16.35 -2.86 -8.19
N GLN A 744 15.38 -1.94 -8.30
CA GLN A 744 14.16 -2.03 -7.50
C GLN A 744 13.33 -3.28 -7.84
N SER A 745 13.23 -3.67 -9.12
CA SER A 745 12.43 -4.85 -9.51
C SER A 745 12.95 -6.20 -8.98
N ASN A 746 14.10 -6.19 -8.30
CA ASN A 746 14.82 -7.39 -7.93
C ASN A 746 15.18 -7.41 -6.45
N GLU A 747 14.22 -7.87 -5.63
CA GLU A 747 14.43 -8.20 -4.22
C GLU A 747 15.74 -8.95 -3.99
N SER A 748 16.10 -9.96 -4.80
CA SER A 748 17.32 -10.75 -4.57
C SER A 748 18.61 -9.94 -4.71
N VAL A 749 18.69 -8.97 -5.64
CA VAL A 749 19.84 -8.06 -5.76
C VAL A 749 19.88 -7.05 -4.62
N MET A 750 18.71 -6.65 -4.09
CA MET A 750 18.60 -5.86 -2.87
C MET A 750 18.85 -6.70 -1.60
N ASN A 751 18.67 -8.03 -1.66
CA ASN A 751 18.72 -8.97 -0.54
C ASN A 751 20.01 -9.80 -0.45
N ASP A 752 20.91 -9.75 -1.42
CA ASP A 752 22.36 -9.97 -1.17
C ASP A 752 22.91 -8.92 -0.17
N TYR A 753 22.15 -7.83 0.01
CA TYR A 753 22.25 -6.87 1.08
C TYR A 753 21.16 -7.06 2.17
N THR A 754 20.62 -8.25 2.38
CA THR A 754 19.86 -8.60 3.60
C THR A 754 20.29 -9.97 4.11
N LEU A 755 20.98 -10.00 5.25
CA LEU A 755 21.04 -11.21 6.08
C LEU A 755 19.69 -11.33 6.78
N SER A 756 18.66 -11.85 6.08
CA SER A 756 17.41 -12.16 6.75
C SER A 756 17.68 -13.17 7.85
N SER A 757 17.15 -12.89 9.05
CA SER A 757 17.07 -13.90 10.10
C SER A 757 16.33 -15.12 9.57
N ARG A 758 16.83 -16.33 9.89
CA ARG A 758 16.14 -17.60 9.61
C ARG A 758 14.70 -17.52 10.16
N GLY A 759 13.74 -17.24 9.30
CA GLY A 759 12.35 -16.98 9.68
C GLY A 759 11.58 -16.32 8.54
N ASP A 760 12.13 -15.25 7.96
CA ASP A 760 11.47 -14.50 6.87
C ASP A 760 11.67 -15.19 5.51
N GLN A 761 10.87 -16.24 5.28
CA GLN A 761 10.41 -16.51 3.92
C GLN A 761 9.23 -15.58 3.60
N PRO A 762 9.09 -15.11 2.35
CA PRO A 762 8.03 -14.17 1.99
C PRO A 762 6.65 -14.80 2.20
N THR A 763 5.88 -14.21 3.11
CA THR A 763 4.50 -14.56 3.49
C THR A 763 3.47 -14.21 2.41
N LEU A 764 3.81 -14.52 1.16
CA LEU A 764 3.00 -14.31 -0.06
C LEU A 764 2.26 -15.59 -0.51
N MET A 765 2.24 -16.63 0.33
CA MET A 765 1.60 -17.94 0.08
C MET A 765 0.37 -18.21 0.98
N THR A 766 -0.28 -17.17 1.48
CA THR A 766 -1.63 -17.23 2.08
C THR A 766 -2.52 -16.18 1.43
#